data_AF-A0A6V8JY77-F1
#
_entry.id   AF-A0A6V8JY77-F1
#
_cell.length_a   1.000
_cell.length_b   1.000
_cell.length_c   1.000
_cell.angle_alpha   90.00
_cell.angle_beta   90.00
_cell.angle_gamma   90.00
#
_symmetry.space_group_name_H-M   'P 1'
#
loop_
_entity.id
_entity.type
_entity.pdbx_description
1 polymer ?
#
loop_
_entity_poly.entity_id
_entity_poly.type
_entity_poly.pdbx_seq_one_letter_code
_entity_poly.pdbx_strand_id
1 'polypeptide(L)'
;MLHVSQAWRRARRLRRRARFGVAGLALAGICAALVTGGPEASAHPGQPSAVFDPNETSWYELRERTEDEFEQDMARWDENDYIPVDVEADGFGGKPWFASAVQRNLDGRQWRAEAGMTKAEYTAVAAEASGDGLRLVDREMYIVDGAWHFAAVWVENVEGLGWTTWYGLTLAQLTAREQEQRRAGRMPIDFDMYRTSDGIRYGIVFLDNPEGLDWHLHGDFTEAQYTAAFTMYAGTGFRSLSFDSAYAGSQVFGGIFVENANGRGWRGRWKMSAHQYGNNWHLDADEGYRQIFVGRYQTASGFKYASIWRQNSDRPYWPERPDVDRFIDMEMDEDGVPGVAVAVMENGVFQYTRGFGKADIAGDISMDSGHVLRWASVAKAVGGALVMRLDEKPGDQVDRDETAEHYYAPLDDQHDATLEQLASNRGCVRHYAGDEESTLETLDPEQYDVEVATDDHLTETGYPDARTAVAEFDSDPLRSWTEVGGVSTSCTQGASELYSTHGYTVLGAGLEGATGVPVKDLVWQEISYPFGMTTLRQEDPDDTGVRRAKIYKGAANTEVAPDQISWKTLGGGLESNVRDMARFGDAMISGEIVTDTDHIWDGTANGWDYAYGWGVGSKNGHRYASKSGGQLGSDAHLLVFPDDGISIAVMINREELSDPADHASAIAWYVGDLLT
;
A
#
# COMPACT_ATOMS: atom_id res chain seq x y z
N MET A 1 11.46 -27.96 30.38
CA MET A 1 12.09 -26.66 30.05
C MET A 1 11.26 -25.47 30.57
N LEU A 2 10.64 -25.57 31.76
CA LEU A 2 9.62 -24.64 32.29
C LEU A 2 10.14 -23.62 33.32
N HIS A 3 11.45 -23.45 33.47
CA HIS A 3 12.05 -22.55 34.48
C HIS A 3 12.85 -21.38 33.89
N VAL A 4 13.00 -21.32 32.57
CA VAL A 4 13.74 -20.24 31.89
C VAL A 4 12.82 -19.06 31.51
N SER A 5 11.51 -19.30 31.32
CA SER A 5 10.57 -18.25 30.89
C SER A 5 10.18 -17.25 32.00
N GLN A 6 10.09 -17.67 33.25
CA GLN A 6 9.71 -16.77 34.36
C GLN A 6 10.82 -15.77 34.75
N ALA A 7 12.09 -16.16 34.63
CA ALA A 7 13.22 -15.27 34.90
C ALA A 7 13.39 -14.19 33.83
N TRP A 8 13.08 -14.52 32.56
CA TRP A 8 13.08 -13.58 31.44
C TRP A 8 11.96 -12.53 31.55
N ARG A 9 10.76 -12.94 32.00
CA ARG A 9 9.59 -12.05 32.17
C ARG A 9 9.76 -11.02 33.32
N ARG A 10 10.48 -11.36 34.39
CA ARG A 10 10.81 -10.38 35.48
C ARG A 10 11.83 -9.32 35.06
N ALA A 11 12.75 -9.62 34.13
CA ALA A 11 13.74 -8.67 33.65
C ALA A 11 13.11 -7.55 32.77
N ARG A 12 12.01 -7.84 32.06
CA ARG A 12 11.22 -6.85 31.29
C ARG A 12 10.52 -5.81 32.18
N ARG A 13 10.02 -6.20 33.36
CA ARG A 13 9.39 -5.27 34.34
C ARG A 13 10.36 -4.19 34.88
N LEU A 14 11.66 -4.48 34.94
CA LEU A 14 12.67 -3.53 35.45
C LEU A 14 13.17 -2.55 34.37
N ARG A 15 13.14 -2.92 33.08
CA ARG A 15 13.59 -2.05 31.98
C ARG A 15 12.65 -0.85 31.72
N ARG A 16 11.33 -0.98 31.93
CA ARG A 16 10.38 0.15 31.77
C ARG A 16 10.54 1.25 32.85
N ARG A 17 10.98 0.92 34.08
CA ARG A 17 11.28 1.93 35.11
C ARG A 17 12.57 2.71 34.86
N ALA A 18 13.49 2.17 34.07
CA ALA A 18 14.76 2.83 33.75
C ALA A 18 14.67 3.78 32.54
N ARG A 19 13.70 3.60 31.63
CA ARG A 19 13.56 4.43 30.42
C ARG A 19 13.05 5.87 30.64
N PHE A 20 12.55 6.19 31.83
CA PHE A 20 12.19 7.58 32.21
C PHE A 20 13.34 8.39 32.82
N GLY A 21 14.55 7.83 32.86
CA GLY A 21 15.76 8.57 33.21
C GLY A 21 16.90 8.17 32.28
N VAL A 22 17.47 9.15 31.59
CA VAL A 22 18.59 9.05 30.65
C VAL A 22 18.18 8.86 29.18
N ALA A 23 18.08 10.01 28.49
CA ALA A 23 18.29 10.11 27.05
C ALA A 23 19.74 9.75 26.71
N GLY A 24 19.95 9.05 25.58
CA GLY A 24 21.29 8.74 25.05
C GLY A 24 21.25 7.83 23.82
N LEU A 25 21.51 8.45 22.66
CA LEU A 25 21.75 7.89 21.31
C LEU A 25 22.30 6.46 21.22
N ALA A 26 21.70 5.64 20.34
CA ALA A 26 22.38 4.83 19.30
C ALA A 26 21.37 4.05 18.44
N LEU A 27 21.68 3.96 17.14
CA LEU A 27 20.90 3.40 16.03
C LEU A 27 20.41 1.95 16.22
N ALA A 28 19.17 1.69 15.77
CA ALA A 28 18.75 0.45 15.12
C ALA A 28 17.60 0.79 14.16
N GLY A 29 17.84 0.62 12.86
CA GLY A 29 16.91 0.95 11.79
C GLY A 29 15.85 -0.13 11.58
N ILE A 30 14.58 0.29 11.61
CA ILE A 30 13.43 -0.36 11.00
C ILE A 30 12.61 0.78 10.40
N CYS A 31 12.31 0.70 9.10
CA CYS A 31 11.49 1.68 8.38
C CYS A 31 10.06 1.69 8.95
N ALA A 32 9.80 2.63 9.84
CA ALA A 32 8.47 3.16 10.08
C ALA A 32 8.33 4.40 9.19
N ALA A 33 7.44 4.36 8.20
CA ALA A 33 6.97 5.58 7.54
C ALA A 33 6.22 6.41 8.59
N LEU A 34 6.93 7.38 9.17
CA LEU A 34 6.39 8.41 10.04
C LEU A 34 5.63 9.40 9.15
N VAL A 35 4.30 9.25 9.08
CA VAL A 35 3.43 10.36 8.66
C VAL A 35 3.48 11.38 9.79
N THR A 36 4.15 12.51 9.59
CA THR A 36 4.12 13.66 10.49
C THR A 36 3.47 14.85 9.80
N GLY A 37 2.37 15.36 10.36
CA GLY A 37 1.99 16.77 10.15
C GLY A 37 0.57 17.10 9.66
N GLY A 38 -0.49 16.44 10.14
CA GLY A 38 -1.86 17.00 10.14
C GLY A 38 -2.19 17.65 11.50
N PRO A 39 -3.12 18.62 11.58
CA PRO A 39 -3.25 19.51 12.74
C PRO A 39 -3.52 18.74 14.03
N GLU A 40 -2.92 19.23 15.12
CA GLU A 40 -2.92 18.63 16.45
C GLU A 40 -4.25 17.93 16.80
N ALA A 41 -4.20 16.60 16.87
CA ALA A 41 -5.19 15.82 17.59
C ALA A 41 -5.28 16.42 18.99
N SER A 42 -6.39 17.10 19.30
CA SER A 42 -6.67 17.57 20.64
C SER A 42 -6.56 16.37 21.56
N ALA A 43 -5.52 16.36 22.41
CA ALA A 43 -5.25 15.32 23.37
C ALA A 43 -6.45 15.19 24.31
N HIS A 44 -7.36 14.28 24.00
CA HIS A 44 -8.43 13.90 24.90
C HIS A 44 -7.85 12.89 25.90
N PRO A 45 -7.94 13.16 27.22
CA PRO A 45 -7.55 12.18 28.24
C PRO A 45 -8.38 10.90 28.05
N GLY A 46 -7.70 9.75 28.11
CA GLY A 46 -8.16 8.42 27.69
C GLY A 46 -9.65 8.15 27.91
N GLN A 47 -10.37 8.00 26.80
CA GLN A 47 -11.76 7.59 26.78
C GLN A 47 -11.87 6.06 26.90
N PRO A 48 -12.93 5.53 27.54
CA PRO A 48 -13.34 4.11 27.48
C PRO A 48 -13.31 3.50 26.07
N SER A 49 -13.53 4.31 25.04
CA SER A 49 -13.52 3.98 23.61
C SER A 49 -12.13 3.82 22.99
N ALA A 50 -11.02 4.22 23.66
CA ALA A 50 -9.69 4.26 23.04
C ALA A 50 -9.21 2.88 22.55
N VAL A 51 -9.66 1.80 23.19
CA VAL A 51 -9.38 0.42 22.75
C VAL A 51 -10.39 -0.05 21.70
N PHE A 52 -11.66 0.34 21.79
CA PHE A 52 -12.74 -0.25 20.98
C PHE A 52 -13.11 0.54 19.71
N ASP A 53 -12.85 1.85 19.66
CA ASP A 53 -13.20 2.69 18.52
C ASP A 53 -12.38 4.01 18.46
N PRO A 54 -11.04 3.99 18.55
CA PRO A 54 -10.25 5.22 18.47
C PRO A 54 -10.42 5.93 17.12
N ASN A 55 -10.21 7.24 17.09
CA ASN A 55 -10.11 7.98 15.82
C ASN A 55 -8.74 7.71 15.18
N GLU A 56 -8.73 7.64 13.85
CA GLU A 56 -7.54 7.65 12.99
C GLU A 56 -6.27 7.03 13.57
N THR A 57 -6.17 5.71 13.47
CA THR A 57 -5.02 4.97 14.00
C THR A 57 -4.38 4.15 12.89
N SER A 58 -3.04 4.05 12.90
CA SER A 58 -2.39 3.00 12.14
C SER A 58 -2.87 1.64 12.66
N TRP A 59 -2.87 0.65 11.78
CA TRP A 59 -3.39 -0.68 12.07
C TRP A 59 -2.63 -1.73 11.26
N TYR A 60 -2.74 -2.98 11.70
CA TYR A 60 -2.16 -4.13 11.03
C TYR A 60 -3.07 -5.34 11.24
N GLU A 61 -2.95 -6.34 10.38
CA GLU A 61 -3.67 -7.60 10.51
C GLU A 61 -2.71 -8.78 10.34
N LEU A 62 -2.88 -9.83 11.13
CA LEU A 62 -2.25 -11.12 10.92
C LEU A 62 -3.26 -12.14 10.46
N ARG A 63 -2.80 -13.04 9.60
CA ARG A 63 -3.55 -14.19 9.13
C ARG A 63 -2.67 -15.40 9.12
N GLU A 64 -3.29 -16.55 9.41
CA GLU A 64 -2.69 -17.86 9.21
C GLU A 64 -1.30 -17.95 9.86
N ARG A 65 -1.21 -17.58 11.15
CA ARG A 65 0.00 -17.73 11.94
C ARG A 65 -0.01 -19.03 12.74
N THR A 66 1.13 -19.69 12.80
CA THR A 66 1.42 -20.68 13.83
C THR A 66 1.55 -19.99 15.20
N GLU A 67 1.55 -20.77 16.28
CA GLU A 67 1.70 -20.24 17.64
C GLU A 67 3.02 -19.46 17.82
N ASP A 68 4.14 -20.04 17.35
CA ASP A 68 5.46 -19.41 17.45
C ASP A 68 5.55 -18.09 16.65
N GLU A 69 4.90 -18.02 15.47
CA GLU A 69 4.85 -16.80 14.67
C GLU A 69 3.97 -15.74 15.33
N PHE A 70 2.82 -16.15 15.87
CA PHE A 70 1.92 -15.26 16.59
C PHE A 70 2.61 -14.63 17.80
N GLU A 71 3.34 -15.40 18.60
CA GLU A 71 4.11 -14.87 19.73
C GLU A 71 5.20 -13.88 19.29
N GLN A 72 5.88 -14.14 18.17
CA GLN A 72 6.88 -13.23 17.61
C GLN A 72 6.25 -11.93 17.10
N ASP A 73 5.11 -12.02 16.42
CA ASP A 73 4.39 -10.86 15.93
C ASP A 73 3.89 -9.99 17.10
N MET A 74 3.37 -10.59 18.17
CA MET A 74 2.98 -9.88 19.39
C MET A 74 4.17 -9.15 20.04
N ALA A 75 5.34 -9.80 20.11
CA ALA A 75 6.54 -9.16 20.62
C ALA A 75 6.97 -7.97 19.76
N ARG A 76 6.92 -8.10 18.43
CA ARG A 76 7.24 -7.01 17.49
C ARG A 76 6.28 -5.83 17.68
N TRP A 77 4.99 -6.08 17.90
CA TRP A 77 4.01 -5.02 18.06
C TRP A 77 4.12 -4.26 19.37
N ASP A 78 4.42 -4.93 20.48
CA ASP A 78 4.73 -4.24 21.75
C ASP A 78 5.95 -3.33 21.58
N GLU A 79 6.92 -3.72 20.74
CA GLU A 79 8.11 -2.91 20.43
C GLU A 79 7.84 -1.73 19.49
N ASN A 80 6.74 -1.76 18.73
CA ASN A 80 6.37 -0.73 17.75
C ASN A 80 5.11 0.06 18.15
N ASP A 81 4.74 0.05 19.44
CA ASP A 81 3.59 0.76 19.98
C ASP A 81 2.25 0.37 19.33
N TYR A 82 2.03 -0.93 19.12
CA TYR A 82 0.74 -1.51 18.71
C TYR A 82 0.11 -2.32 19.85
N ILE A 83 -1.22 -2.46 19.80
CA ILE A 83 -2.04 -3.22 20.74
C ILE A 83 -3.06 -4.08 19.98
N PRO A 84 -3.20 -5.37 20.30
CA PRO A 84 -4.25 -6.19 19.75
C PRO A 84 -5.62 -5.83 20.32
N VAL A 85 -6.61 -5.79 19.43
CA VAL A 85 -8.02 -5.52 19.78
C VAL A 85 -8.91 -6.74 19.58
N ASP A 86 -8.41 -7.73 18.84
CA ASP A 86 -9.11 -8.95 18.43
C ASP A 86 -8.07 -10.03 18.16
N VAL A 87 -8.32 -11.26 18.59
CA VAL A 87 -7.57 -12.46 18.24
C VAL A 87 -8.57 -13.50 17.73
N GLU A 88 -8.23 -14.16 16.64
CA GLU A 88 -8.99 -15.30 16.13
C GLU A 88 -8.13 -16.54 16.25
N ALA A 89 -8.70 -17.67 16.68
CA ALA A 89 -7.97 -18.92 16.80
C ALA A 89 -8.80 -20.11 16.39
N ASP A 90 -8.23 -21.00 15.57
CA ASP A 90 -8.94 -22.21 15.14
C ASP A 90 -7.97 -23.36 14.82
N GLY A 91 -8.48 -24.59 14.91
CA GLY A 91 -7.71 -25.82 14.67
C GLY A 91 -7.91 -26.38 13.26
N PHE A 92 -6.84 -26.46 12.47
CA PHE A 92 -6.86 -27.08 11.14
C PHE A 92 -5.76 -28.13 10.98
N GLY A 93 -6.14 -29.33 10.51
CA GLY A 93 -5.18 -30.42 10.27
C GLY A 93 -4.42 -30.88 11.51
N GLY A 94 -5.00 -30.72 12.70
CA GLY A 94 -4.35 -31.02 13.98
C GLY A 94 -3.36 -29.95 14.45
N LYS A 95 -3.40 -28.74 13.87
CA LYS A 95 -2.54 -27.62 14.26
C LYS A 95 -3.36 -26.36 14.55
N PRO A 96 -2.97 -25.55 15.54
CA PRO A 96 -3.59 -24.25 15.76
C PRO A 96 -3.16 -23.26 14.69
N TRP A 97 -4.06 -22.35 14.35
CA TRP A 97 -3.81 -21.17 13.53
C TRP A 97 -4.40 -19.93 14.21
N PHE A 98 -3.69 -18.81 14.12
CA PHE A 98 -4.07 -17.55 14.74
C PHE A 98 -4.16 -16.42 13.72
N ALA A 99 -5.10 -15.51 13.97
CA ALA A 99 -5.24 -14.22 13.31
C ALA A 99 -5.42 -13.13 14.37
N SER A 100 -5.18 -11.87 14.03
CA SER A 100 -5.43 -10.77 14.96
C SER A 100 -5.55 -9.44 14.21
N ALA A 101 -6.52 -8.62 14.62
CA ALA A 101 -6.56 -7.21 14.27
C ALA A 101 -5.86 -6.38 15.35
N VAL A 102 -4.96 -5.49 14.93
CA VAL A 102 -4.21 -4.62 15.84
C VAL A 102 -4.22 -3.17 15.40
N GLN A 103 -4.09 -2.28 16.38
CA GLN A 103 -4.06 -0.84 16.16
C GLN A 103 -2.93 -0.18 16.94
N ARG A 104 -2.61 1.07 16.61
CA ARG A 104 -1.65 1.87 17.37
C ARG A 104 -2.10 2.01 18.82
N ASN A 105 -1.17 1.81 19.73
CA ASN A 105 -1.36 1.99 21.16
C ASN A 105 -1.20 3.47 21.52
N LEU A 106 -2.29 4.23 21.43
CA LEU A 106 -2.27 5.70 21.52
C LEU A 106 -1.88 6.25 22.90
N ASP A 107 -2.07 5.48 23.98
CA ASP A 107 -1.78 5.91 25.36
C ASP A 107 -0.70 5.06 26.05
N GLY A 108 -0.06 4.16 25.30
CA GLY A 108 1.03 3.32 25.80
C GLY A 108 0.62 2.35 26.90
N ARG A 109 -0.67 2.05 27.04
CA ARG A 109 -1.19 1.12 28.05
C ARG A 109 -0.59 -0.26 27.89
N GLN A 110 -0.41 -0.97 29.01
CA GLN A 110 0.09 -2.34 28.96
C GLN A 110 -0.96 -3.28 28.38
N TRP A 111 -0.50 -4.34 27.73
CA TRP A 111 -1.36 -5.40 27.24
C TRP A 111 -0.66 -6.76 27.34
N ARG A 112 -1.45 -7.83 27.24
CA ARG A 112 -1.00 -9.21 27.23
C ARG A 112 -1.85 -9.99 26.22
N ALA A 113 -1.22 -10.71 25.31
CA ALA A 113 -1.88 -11.70 24.47
C ALA A 113 -1.22 -13.06 24.70
N GLU A 114 -2.01 -14.11 24.87
CA GLU A 114 -1.52 -15.48 25.02
C GLU A 114 -2.44 -16.40 24.21
N ALA A 115 -1.86 -17.45 23.64
CA ALA A 115 -2.52 -18.42 22.77
C ALA A 115 -2.17 -19.85 23.20
N GLY A 116 -2.80 -20.87 22.62
CA GLY A 116 -2.44 -22.28 22.89
C GLY A 116 -2.86 -22.83 24.25
N MET A 117 -3.48 -22.01 25.11
CA MET A 117 -3.64 -22.32 26.53
C MET A 117 -4.66 -23.44 26.77
N THR A 118 -4.32 -24.41 27.61
CA THR A 118 -5.34 -25.31 28.19
C THR A 118 -6.26 -24.53 29.13
N LYS A 119 -7.42 -25.09 29.49
CA LYS A 119 -8.33 -24.48 30.48
C LYS A 119 -7.64 -24.12 31.82
N ALA A 120 -6.74 -24.98 32.29
CA ALA A 120 -6.04 -24.75 33.56
C ALA A 120 -5.05 -23.59 33.43
N GLU A 121 -4.33 -23.51 32.32
CA GLU A 121 -3.40 -22.42 32.02
C GLU A 121 -4.14 -21.10 31.82
N TYR A 122 -5.20 -21.08 31.00
CA TYR A 122 -6.05 -19.90 30.82
C TYR A 122 -6.58 -19.39 32.16
N THR A 123 -7.04 -20.28 33.04
CA THR A 123 -7.54 -19.88 34.38
C THR A 123 -6.44 -19.21 35.21
N ALA A 124 -5.22 -19.74 35.18
CA ALA A 124 -4.08 -19.17 35.89
C ALA A 124 -3.64 -17.82 35.29
N VAL A 125 -3.55 -17.75 33.95
CA VAL A 125 -3.19 -16.54 33.20
C VAL A 125 -4.21 -15.43 33.41
N ALA A 126 -5.50 -15.73 33.33
CA ALA A 126 -6.57 -14.76 33.55
C ALA A 126 -6.54 -14.20 34.97
N ALA A 127 -6.25 -15.03 35.98
CA ALA A 127 -6.11 -14.60 37.37
C ALA A 127 -4.86 -13.71 37.57
N GLU A 128 -3.73 -14.05 36.95
CA GLU A 128 -2.52 -13.22 36.95
C GLU A 128 -2.77 -11.87 36.27
N ALA A 129 -3.33 -11.88 35.05
CA ALA A 129 -3.64 -10.66 34.29
C ALA A 129 -4.57 -9.74 35.08
N SER A 130 -5.63 -10.29 35.69
CA SER A 130 -6.53 -9.53 36.57
C SER A 130 -5.81 -8.96 37.80
N GLY A 131 -4.91 -9.73 38.41
CA GLY A 131 -4.10 -9.29 39.54
C GLY A 131 -3.08 -8.20 39.19
N ASP A 132 -2.63 -8.17 37.93
CA ASP A 132 -1.79 -7.12 37.35
C ASP A 132 -2.58 -5.87 36.90
N GLY A 133 -3.90 -5.84 37.10
CA GLY A 133 -4.76 -4.71 36.73
C GLY A 133 -5.19 -4.70 35.26
N LEU A 134 -5.02 -5.81 34.53
CA LEU A 134 -5.51 -5.96 33.17
C LEU A 134 -6.96 -6.48 33.16
N ARG A 135 -7.71 -6.12 32.11
CA ARG A 135 -9.06 -6.62 31.81
C ARG A 135 -9.06 -7.39 30.50
N LEU A 136 -9.85 -8.46 30.45
CA LEU A 136 -10.05 -9.21 29.21
C LEU A 136 -10.80 -8.33 28.20
N VAL A 137 -10.32 -8.28 26.96
CA VAL A 137 -11.02 -7.60 25.86
C VAL A 137 -11.54 -8.56 24.83
N ASP A 138 -10.87 -9.70 24.66
CA ASP A 138 -11.18 -10.65 23.61
C ASP A 138 -10.71 -12.07 23.97
N ARG A 139 -11.46 -13.10 23.57
CA ARG A 139 -11.13 -14.50 23.85
C ARG A 139 -11.81 -15.50 22.91
N GLU A 140 -10.95 -16.35 22.36
CA GLU A 140 -11.32 -17.47 21.50
C GLU A 140 -11.21 -18.83 22.18
N MET A 141 -12.16 -19.73 21.85
CA MET A 141 -12.13 -21.14 22.22
C MET A 141 -12.13 -22.05 20.99
N TYR A 142 -11.08 -22.86 20.87
CA TYR A 142 -10.91 -23.72 19.70
C TYR A 142 -10.44 -25.13 20.07
N ILE A 143 -10.54 -26.04 19.10
CA ILE A 143 -10.21 -27.46 19.28
C ILE A 143 -9.01 -27.83 18.42
N VAL A 144 -7.97 -28.40 19.05
CA VAL A 144 -6.84 -29.04 18.37
C VAL A 144 -6.73 -30.47 18.87
N ASP A 145 -6.71 -31.44 17.95
CA ASP A 145 -6.63 -32.88 18.26
C ASP A 145 -7.64 -33.36 19.33
N GLY A 146 -8.83 -32.77 19.32
CA GLY A 146 -9.92 -33.10 20.26
C GLY A 146 -9.75 -32.50 21.66
N ALA A 147 -8.71 -31.70 21.91
CA ALA A 147 -8.51 -30.94 23.14
C ALA A 147 -8.92 -29.47 22.96
N TRP A 148 -9.48 -28.89 24.03
CA TRP A 148 -9.86 -27.48 24.07
C TRP A 148 -8.66 -26.59 24.40
N HIS A 149 -8.52 -25.52 23.62
CA HIS A 149 -7.53 -24.47 23.82
C HIS A 149 -8.18 -23.09 23.84
N PHE A 150 -7.45 -22.11 24.38
CA PHE A 150 -7.87 -20.73 24.51
C PHE A 150 -6.79 -19.81 23.92
N ALA A 151 -7.24 -18.76 23.23
CA ALA A 151 -6.46 -17.55 22.98
C ALA A 151 -7.18 -16.35 23.59
N ALA A 152 -6.45 -15.36 24.08
CA ALA A 152 -7.06 -14.21 24.73
C ALA A 152 -6.14 -13.00 24.75
N VAL A 153 -6.78 -11.83 24.76
CA VAL A 153 -6.15 -10.52 24.87
C VAL A 153 -6.65 -9.80 26.12
N TRP A 154 -5.70 -9.27 26.89
CA TRP A 154 -5.96 -8.41 28.04
C TRP A 154 -5.27 -7.06 27.86
N VAL A 155 -5.93 -5.99 28.30
CA VAL A 155 -5.40 -4.64 28.27
C VAL A 155 -5.47 -4.01 29.65
N GLU A 156 -4.54 -3.10 29.97
CA GLU A 156 -4.53 -2.38 31.24
C GLU A 156 -5.84 -1.61 31.42
N ASN A 157 -6.48 -1.80 32.58
CA ASN A 157 -7.74 -1.16 32.90
C ASN A 157 -7.52 0.25 33.43
N VAL A 158 -6.91 1.11 32.62
CA VAL A 158 -6.58 2.50 32.94
C VAL A 158 -7.85 3.29 33.31
N GLU A 159 -8.98 2.95 32.72
CA GLU A 159 -10.27 3.61 32.97
C GLU A 159 -10.93 3.18 34.29
N GLY A 160 -10.48 2.09 34.90
CA GLY A 160 -11.10 1.54 36.10
C GLY A 160 -12.51 0.98 35.89
N LEU A 161 -12.83 0.56 34.67
CA LEU A 161 -14.16 0.02 34.31
C LEU A 161 -14.36 -1.37 34.93
N GLY A 162 -15.55 -1.60 35.47
CA GLY A 162 -16.01 -2.93 35.85
C GLY A 162 -16.18 -3.81 34.62
N TRP A 163 -15.79 -5.08 34.73
CA TRP A 163 -15.93 -6.05 33.66
C TRP A 163 -16.25 -7.44 34.22
N THR A 164 -16.86 -8.27 33.38
CA THR A 164 -17.20 -9.66 33.71
C THR A 164 -17.11 -10.52 32.47
N THR A 165 -16.84 -11.82 32.65
CA THR A 165 -16.80 -12.75 31.53
C THR A 165 -17.36 -14.11 31.93
N TRP A 166 -17.94 -14.80 30.95
CA TRP A 166 -18.38 -16.17 31.06
C TRP A 166 -18.05 -16.93 29.78
N TYR A 167 -17.96 -18.25 29.90
CA TYR A 167 -17.86 -19.18 28.79
C TYR A 167 -18.56 -20.49 29.15
N GLY A 168 -18.83 -21.32 28.14
CA GLY A 168 -19.52 -22.60 28.32
C GLY A 168 -21.01 -22.41 28.57
N LEU A 169 -21.58 -21.25 28.20
CA LEU A 169 -22.98 -20.94 28.41
C LEU A 169 -23.86 -21.68 27.39
N THR A 170 -25.04 -22.13 27.81
CA THR A 170 -26.15 -22.41 26.88
C THR A 170 -26.80 -21.10 26.44
N LEU A 171 -27.60 -21.10 25.37
CA LEU A 171 -28.31 -19.91 24.92
C LEU A 171 -29.18 -19.29 26.02
N ALA A 172 -29.89 -20.12 26.79
CA ALA A 172 -30.73 -19.65 27.90
C ALA A 172 -29.90 -18.98 29.01
N GLN A 173 -28.68 -19.48 29.27
CA GLN A 173 -27.78 -18.87 30.23
C GLN A 173 -27.19 -17.56 29.68
N LEU A 174 -26.87 -17.49 28.39
CA LEU A 174 -26.44 -16.25 27.72
C LEU A 174 -27.50 -15.17 27.88
N THR A 175 -28.77 -15.46 27.54
CA THR A 175 -29.88 -14.52 27.71
C THR A 175 -30.07 -14.08 29.16
N ALA A 176 -29.88 -14.97 30.13
CA ALA A 176 -29.94 -14.60 31.55
C ALA A 176 -28.81 -13.65 31.96
N ARG A 177 -27.58 -13.90 31.47
CA ARG A 177 -26.43 -12.99 31.72
C ARG A 177 -26.61 -11.65 31.04
N GLU A 178 -27.13 -11.63 29.82
CA GLU A 178 -27.47 -10.40 29.10
C GLU A 178 -28.37 -9.49 29.96
N GLN A 179 -29.48 -10.04 30.49
CA GLN A 179 -30.42 -9.28 31.32
C GLN A 179 -29.80 -8.80 32.63
N GLU A 180 -28.92 -9.61 33.24
CA GLU A 180 -28.18 -9.24 34.44
C GLU A 180 -27.23 -8.06 34.16
N GLN A 181 -26.46 -8.14 33.07
CA GLN A 181 -25.47 -7.12 32.72
C GLN A 181 -26.10 -5.82 32.24
N ARG A 182 -27.25 -5.87 31.54
CA ARG A 182 -28.04 -4.65 31.25
C ARG A 182 -28.42 -3.89 32.52
N ARG A 183 -28.85 -4.59 33.57
CA ARG A 183 -29.18 -3.95 34.88
C ARG A 183 -27.95 -3.40 35.59
N ALA A 184 -26.78 -3.98 35.32
CA ALA A 184 -25.50 -3.51 35.85
C ALA A 184 -24.90 -2.35 35.04
N GLY A 185 -25.55 -1.88 33.97
CA GLY A 185 -25.04 -0.79 33.13
C GLY A 185 -23.85 -1.20 32.26
N ARG A 186 -23.81 -2.46 31.82
CA ARG A 186 -22.73 -3.05 31.01
C ARG A 186 -23.20 -3.41 29.62
N MET A 187 -22.25 -3.46 28.69
CA MET A 187 -22.44 -3.91 27.31
C MET A 187 -21.47 -5.04 26.96
N PRO A 188 -21.86 -5.95 26.05
CA PRO A 188 -20.95 -6.96 25.55
C PRO A 188 -19.91 -6.31 24.62
N ILE A 189 -18.67 -6.76 24.72
CA ILE A 189 -17.53 -6.27 23.90
C ILE A 189 -16.87 -7.37 23.07
N ASP A 190 -17.08 -8.63 23.44
CA ASP A 190 -16.58 -9.83 22.77
C ASP A 190 -17.61 -10.96 22.93
N PHE A 191 -17.76 -11.78 21.88
CA PHE A 191 -18.71 -12.87 21.72
C PHE A 191 -18.14 -13.99 20.84
N ASP A 192 -18.17 -15.22 21.38
CA ASP A 192 -17.67 -16.44 20.73
C ASP A 192 -18.72 -17.57 20.79
N MET A 193 -18.78 -18.38 19.75
CA MET A 193 -19.67 -19.52 19.50
C MET A 193 -18.88 -20.76 19.10
N TYR A 194 -18.92 -21.77 19.96
CA TYR A 194 -18.18 -23.01 19.72
C TYR A 194 -19.01 -24.26 20.01
N ARG A 195 -18.66 -25.37 19.36
CA ARG A 195 -19.39 -26.63 19.48
C ARG A 195 -18.85 -27.53 20.57
N THR A 196 -19.74 -28.07 21.39
CA THR A 196 -19.44 -29.20 22.30
C THR A 196 -20.27 -30.45 21.95
N SER A 197 -20.02 -31.57 22.64
CA SER A 197 -20.88 -32.76 22.57
C SER A 197 -22.32 -32.48 22.96
N ASP A 198 -22.53 -31.46 23.80
CA ASP A 198 -23.81 -31.11 24.41
C ASP A 198 -24.50 -29.93 23.69
N GLY A 199 -24.06 -29.64 22.45
CA GLY A 199 -24.55 -28.55 21.62
C GLY A 199 -23.63 -27.32 21.58
N ILE A 200 -24.11 -26.26 20.95
CA ILE A 200 -23.41 -24.96 20.88
C ILE A 200 -23.28 -24.36 22.27
N ARG A 201 -22.14 -23.71 22.51
CA ARG A 201 -21.84 -22.96 23.73
C ARG A 201 -21.34 -21.57 23.36
N TYR A 202 -21.51 -20.66 24.31
CA TYR A 202 -21.18 -19.24 24.12
C TYR A 202 -20.13 -18.77 25.11
N GLY A 203 -19.20 -17.97 24.61
CA GLY A 203 -18.32 -17.07 25.34
C GLY A 203 -18.83 -15.64 25.25
N ILE A 204 -18.68 -14.87 26.33
CA ILE A 204 -19.02 -13.45 26.33
C ILE A 204 -18.16 -12.66 27.32
N VAL A 205 -17.78 -11.45 26.94
CA VAL A 205 -17.16 -10.45 27.82
C VAL A 205 -18.04 -9.21 27.86
N PHE A 206 -18.31 -8.72 29.08
CA PHE A 206 -19.05 -7.50 29.33
C PHE A 206 -18.16 -6.47 30.03
N LEU A 207 -18.32 -5.21 29.64
CA LEU A 207 -17.64 -4.05 30.20
C LEU A 207 -18.67 -2.99 30.61
N ASP A 208 -18.36 -2.21 31.65
CA ASP A 208 -19.16 -1.03 32.01
C ASP A 208 -19.34 -0.13 30.78
N ASN A 209 -20.56 0.35 30.56
CA ASN A 209 -20.96 1.17 29.42
C ASN A 209 -21.23 2.61 29.88
N PRO A 210 -20.18 3.39 30.21
CA PRO A 210 -20.33 4.76 30.71
C PRO A 210 -20.90 5.71 29.65
N GLU A 211 -20.75 5.36 28.37
CA GLU A 211 -21.28 6.12 27.23
C GLU A 211 -22.78 5.91 27.02
N GLY A 212 -23.37 4.88 27.65
CA GLY A 212 -24.79 4.59 27.55
C GLY A 212 -25.24 4.12 26.17
N LEU A 213 -24.33 3.55 25.37
CA LEU A 213 -24.62 3.05 24.03
C LEU A 213 -25.69 1.95 24.07
N ASP A 214 -26.69 2.02 23.19
CA ASP A 214 -27.60 0.89 23.02
C ASP A 214 -26.88 -0.28 22.32
N TRP A 215 -27.34 -1.49 22.57
CA TRP A 215 -26.72 -2.69 22.02
C TRP A 215 -27.67 -3.88 21.97
N HIS A 216 -27.39 -4.79 21.05
CA HIS A 216 -28.10 -6.04 20.84
C HIS A 216 -27.12 -7.21 20.70
N LEU A 217 -27.45 -8.31 21.37
CA LEU A 217 -26.68 -9.54 21.35
C LEU A 217 -27.56 -10.65 20.81
N HIS A 218 -27.08 -11.35 19.78
CA HIS A 218 -27.82 -12.46 19.17
C HIS A 218 -26.94 -13.70 19.12
N GLY A 219 -27.55 -14.85 19.44
CA GLY A 219 -26.94 -16.16 19.28
C GLY A 219 -27.98 -17.14 18.75
N ASP A 220 -27.50 -18.20 18.09
CA ASP A 220 -28.34 -19.26 17.51
C ASP A 220 -29.25 -18.78 16.36
N PHE A 221 -28.86 -17.74 15.63
CA PHE A 221 -29.60 -17.28 14.47
C PHE A 221 -29.36 -18.21 13.28
N THR A 222 -30.43 -18.49 12.55
CA THR A 222 -30.31 -18.97 11.17
C THR A 222 -29.69 -17.88 10.30
N GLU A 223 -29.16 -18.28 9.16
CA GLU A 223 -28.62 -17.35 8.17
C GLU A 223 -29.61 -16.23 7.79
N ALA A 224 -30.89 -16.57 7.61
CA ALA A 224 -31.93 -15.63 7.26
C ALA A 224 -32.21 -14.63 8.39
N GLN A 225 -32.22 -15.10 9.64
CA GLN A 225 -32.38 -14.22 10.81
C GLN A 225 -31.20 -13.27 10.98
N TYR A 226 -29.97 -13.78 10.83
CA TYR A 226 -28.77 -12.94 10.94
C TYR A 226 -28.72 -11.89 9.83
N THR A 227 -29.00 -12.29 8.59
CA THR A 227 -29.06 -11.34 7.46
C THR A 227 -30.13 -10.26 7.68
N ALA A 228 -31.31 -10.64 8.17
CA ALA A 228 -32.37 -9.68 8.47
C ALA A 228 -31.98 -8.72 9.60
N ALA A 229 -31.36 -9.23 10.67
CA ALA A 229 -30.88 -8.43 11.79
C ALA A 229 -29.76 -7.47 11.36
N PHE A 230 -28.77 -7.95 10.61
CA PHE A 230 -27.68 -7.13 10.11
C PHE A 230 -28.18 -5.96 9.27
N THR A 231 -29.08 -6.22 8.30
CA THR A 231 -29.69 -5.18 7.46
C THR A 231 -30.50 -4.19 8.28
N MET A 232 -31.30 -4.67 9.24
CA MET A 232 -32.09 -3.82 10.12
C MET A 232 -31.19 -2.91 10.96
N TYR A 233 -30.17 -3.44 11.61
CA TYR A 233 -29.26 -2.69 12.47
C TYR A 233 -28.45 -1.66 11.68
N ALA A 234 -27.92 -2.04 10.52
CA ALA A 234 -27.25 -1.10 9.62
C ALA A 234 -28.16 0.06 9.20
N GLY A 235 -29.45 -0.20 8.99
CA GLY A 235 -30.44 0.83 8.62
C GLY A 235 -31.00 1.64 9.80
N THR A 236 -30.69 1.30 11.05
CA THR A 236 -31.28 1.91 12.25
C THR A 236 -30.25 2.53 13.19
N GLY A 237 -29.05 2.85 12.68
CA GLY A 237 -28.02 3.56 13.44
C GLY A 237 -27.15 2.65 14.31
N PHE A 238 -27.13 1.35 14.06
CA PHE A 238 -26.25 0.39 14.73
C PHE A 238 -25.13 -0.08 13.79
N ARG A 239 -24.06 -0.58 14.39
CA ARG A 239 -22.94 -1.24 13.72
C ARG A 239 -22.65 -2.60 14.34
N SER A 240 -22.14 -3.52 13.55
CA SER A 240 -21.59 -4.77 14.10
C SER A 240 -20.30 -4.47 14.86
N LEU A 241 -20.10 -5.13 16.00
CA LEU A 241 -18.89 -5.07 16.81
C LEU A 241 -18.13 -6.41 16.78
N SER A 242 -18.87 -7.51 16.80
CA SER A 242 -18.34 -8.88 16.70
C SER A 242 -19.34 -9.73 15.92
N PHE A 243 -18.83 -10.78 15.28
CA PHE A 243 -19.58 -11.78 14.53
C PHE A 243 -18.99 -13.15 14.84
N ASP A 244 -19.83 -14.16 15.01
CA ASP A 244 -19.32 -15.54 14.99
C ASP A 244 -20.36 -16.54 14.47
N SER A 245 -19.89 -17.74 14.13
CA SER A 245 -20.69 -18.81 13.58
C SER A 245 -20.16 -20.20 13.92
N ALA A 246 -21.06 -21.10 14.30
CA ALA A 246 -20.73 -22.48 14.62
C ALA A 246 -21.56 -23.47 13.79
N TYR A 247 -20.97 -24.63 13.50
CA TYR A 247 -21.64 -25.73 12.80
C TYR A 247 -22.00 -26.89 13.74
N ALA A 248 -23.30 -27.12 13.95
CA ALA A 248 -23.81 -28.26 14.73
C ALA A 248 -25.02 -28.92 14.04
N GLY A 249 -24.77 -29.61 12.92
CA GLY A 249 -25.83 -30.20 12.08
C GLY A 249 -26.48 -29.17 11.15
N SER A 250 -26.61 -27.93 11.60
CA SER A 250 -26.88 -26.73 10.79
C SER A 250 -25.91 -25.61 11.18
N GLN A 251 -25.65 -24.68 10.26
CA GLN A 251 -24.90 -23.47 10.57
C GLN A 251 -25.78 -22.51 11.38
N VAL A 252 -25.21 -21.96 12.44
CA VAL A 252 -25.84 -20.91 13.26
C VAL A 252 -24.91 -19.72 13.38
N PHE A 253 -25.49 -18.54 13.55
CA PHE A 253 -24.79 -17.26 13.53
C PHE A 253 -25.12 -16.47 14.79
N GLY A 254 -24.23 -15.57 15.16
CA GLY A 254 -24.41 -14.66 16.28
C GLY A 254 -23.47 -13.47 16.17
N GLY A 255 -23.61 -12.55 17.11
CA GLY A 255 -22.75 -11.38 17.17
C GLY A 255 -23.34 -10.26 18.01
N ILE A 256 -22.56 -9.19 18.10
CA ILE A 256 -22.88 -7.97 18.84
C ILE A 256 -23.16 -6.86 17.83
N PHE A 257 -24.26 -6.16 18.04
CA PHE A 257 -24.56 -4.88 17.40
C PHE A 257 -24.59 -3.79 18.45
N VAL A 258 -23.89 -2.68 18.21
CA VAL A 258 -23.80 -1.53 19.11
C VAL A 258 -24.22 -0.27 18.37
N GLU A 259 -24.84 0.66 19.07
CA GLU A 259 -25.18 1.98 18.57
C GLU A 259 -23.95 2.66 17.93
N ASN A 260 -24.11 3.16 16.70
CA ASN A 260 -23.09 3.91 15.99
C ASN A 260 -23.25 5.41 16.28
N ALA A 261 -23.18 5.79 17.56
CA ALA A 261 -23.52 7.14 18.03
C ALA A 261 -22.68 8.26 17.38
N ASN A 262 -21.44 7.96 16.97
CA ASN A 262 -20.56 8.93 16.32
C ASN A 262 -20.77 9.03 14.79
N GLY A 263 -21.62 8.20 14.20
CA GLY A 263 -21.95 8.24 12.77
C GLY A 263 -20.83 7.83 11.81
N ARG A 264 -19.64 7.41 12.29
CA ARG A 264 -18.54 6.99 11.41
C ARG A 264 -18.96 5.80 10.55
N GLY A 265 -18.35 5.68 9.38
CA GLY A 265 -18.57 4.56 8.48
C GLY A 265 -18.15 3.22 9.09
N TRP A 266 -18.77 2.13 8.66
CA TRP A 266 -18.39 0.76 9.00
C TRP A 266 -18.80 -0.21 7.88
N ARG A 267 -18.15 -1.39 7.82
CA ARG A 267 -18.51 -2.49 6.92
C ARG A 267 -18.48 -3.80 7.68
N GLY A 268 -19.39 -4.72 7.36
CA GLY A 268 -19.37 -6.10 7.86
C GLY A 268 -19.53 -7.06 6.69
N ARG A 269 -18.65 -8.04 6.60
CA ARG A 269 -18.67 -9.07 5.56
C ARG A 269 -18.53 -10.44 6.22
N TRP A 270 -19.26 -11.42 5.71
CA TRP A 270 -19.19 -12.81 6.17
C TRP A 270 -19.48 -13.75 5.00
N LYS A 271 -19.23 -15.06 5.17
CA LYS A 271 -19.32 -16.11 4.13
C LYS A 271 -18.31 -15.97 2.99
N MET A 272 -17.21 -15.26 3.24
CA MET A 272 -16.16 -15.10 2.25
C MET A 272 -15.33 -16.37 2.14
N SER A 273 -14.91 -16.74 0.92
CA SER A 273 -13.72 -17.59 0.76
C SER A 273 -12.47 -16.84 1.22
N ALA A 274 -11.36 -17.55 1.45
CA ALA A 274 -10.06 -16.92 1.71
C ALA A 274 -9.68 -15.91 0.60
N HIS A 275 -9.97 -16.27 -0.64
CA HIS A 275 -9.76 -15.42 -1.82
C HIS A 275 -10.59 -14.13 -1.77
N GLN A 276 -11.91 -14.23 -1.52
CA GLN A 276 -12.78 -13.06 -1.39
C GLN A 276 -12.39 -12.17 -0.21
N TYR A 277 -11.97 -12.77 0.90
CA TYR A 277 -11.48 -12.05 2.06
C TYR A 277 -10.22 -11.24 1.71
N GLY A 278 -9.24 -11.87 1.05
CA GLY A 278 -8.02 -11.22 0.60
C GLY A 278 -8.29 -10.00 -0.27
N ASN A 279 -9.15 -10.14 -1.29
CA ASN A 279 -9.53 -9.03 -2.16
C ASN A 279 -10.21 -7.89 -1.37
N ASN A 280 -11.21 -8.22 -0.54
CA ASN A 280 -11.94 -7.20 0.22
C ASN A 280 -11.05 -6.47 1.23
N TRP A 281 -10.04 -7.15 1.79
CA TRP A 281 -9.13 -6.53 2.75
C TRP A 281 -8.41 -5.33 2.15
N HIS A 282 -7.85 -5.49 0.95
CA HIS A 282 -7.11 -4.41 0.30
C HIS A 282 -8.05 -3.29 -0.16
N LEU A 283 -9.22 -3.63 -0.69
CA LEU A 283 -10.21 -2.66 -1.16
C LEU A 283 -10.80 -1.82 -0.01
N ASP A 284 -11.15 -2.45 1.12
CA ASP A 284 -11.69 -1.71 2.27
C ASP A 284 -10.58 -0.81 2.90
N ALA A 285 -9.32 -1.27 2.91
CA ALA A 285 -8.17 -0.47 3.37
C ALA A 285 -7.90 0.76 2.50
N ASP A 286 -7.91 0.59 1.18
CA ASP A 286 -7.80 1.66 0.18
C ASP A 286 -8.80 2.77 0.45
N GLU A 287 -10.05 2.41 0.68
CA GLU A 287 -11.09 3.40 0.89
C GLU A 287 -10.95 4.18 2.20
N GLY A 288 -10.07 3.76 3.11
CA GLY A 288 -9.85 4.42 4.38
C GLY A 288 -10.55 3.75 5.54
N TYR A 289 -10.83 2.45 5.45
CA TYR A 289 -11.28 1.66 6.58
C TYR A 289 -10.12 0.87 7.20
N ARG A 290 -10.22 0.58 8.50
CA ARG A 290 -9.35 -0.35 9.22
C ARG A 290 -10.17 -1.54 9.67
N GLN A 291 -9.54 -2.71 9.71
CA GLN A 291 -10.17 -3.87 10.29
C GLN A 291 -10.15 -3.79 11.82
N ILE A 292 -11.27 -4.15 12.45
CA ILE A 292 -11.41 -4.20 13.92
C ILE A 292 -11.79 -5.60 14.43
N PHE A 293 -12.12 -6.51 13.52
CA PHE A 293 -12.49 -7.90 13.81
C PHE A 293 -12.11 -8.77 12.62
N VAL A 294 -11.47 -9.91 12.87
CA VAL A 294 -11.24 -10.99 11.92
C VAL A 294 -11.86 -12.27 12.45
N GLY A 295 -12.63 -12.99 11.62
CA GLY A 295 -13.22 -14.26 12.02
C GLY A 295 -13.04 -15.33 10.97
N ARG A 296 -12.84 -16.58 11.38
CA ARG A 296 -12.79 -17.76 10.50
C ARG A 296 -13.58 -18.91 11.12
N TYR A 297 -14.65 -19.29 10.45
CA TYR A 297 -15.56 -20.31 10.96
C TYR A 297 -15.72 -21.49 10.01
N GLN A 298 -15.91 -22.67 10.61
CA GLN A 298 -16.14 -23.90 9.85
C GLN A 298 -17.57 -23.96 9.32
N THR A 299 -17.72 -24.40 8.07
CA THR A 299 -19.00 -24.78 7.46
C THR A 299 -18.94 -26.20 6.91
N ALA A 300 -20.08 -26.73 6.47
CA ALA A 300 -20.16 -28.05 5.84
C ALA A 300 -19.29 -28.18 4.56
N SER A 301 -18.97 -27.08 3.88
CA SER A 301 -18.18 -27.05 2.64
C SER A 301 -16.76 -26.52 2.83
N GLY A 302 -16.30 -26.37 4.07
CA GLY A 302 -14.98 -25.83 4.40
C GLY A 302 -15.05 -24.51 5.17
N PHE A 303 -13.91 -23.85 5.35
CA PHE A 303 -13.83 -22.60 6.08
C PHE A 303 -14.40 -21.42 5.31
N LYS A 304 -14.98 -20.50 6.07
CA LYS A 304 -15.42 -19.19 5.62
C LYS A 304 -14.83 -18.12 6.54
N TYR A 305 -14.68 -16.93 5.99
CA TYR A 305 -14.12 -15.79 6.69
C TYR A 305 -15.18 -14.71 6.89
N ALA A 306 -15.00 -13.93 7.95
CA ALA A 306 -15.76 -12.75 8.29
C ALA A 306 -14.80 -11.62 8.71
N SER A 307 -15.26 -10.39 8.54
CA SER A 307 -14.50 -9.19 8.90
C SER A 307 -15.44 -8.06 9.25
N ILE A 308 -15.07 -7.26 10.25
CA ILE A 308 -15.72 -5.98 10.55
C ILE A 308 -14.69 -4.86 10.42
N TRP A 309 -15.10 -3.81 9.73
CA TRP A 309 -14.27 -2.68 9.36
C TRP A 309 -14.85 -1.38 9.90
N ARG A 310 -13.96 -0.49 10.30
CA ARG A 310 -14.29 0.82 10.84
C ARG A 310 -13.63 1.90 10.01
N GLN A 311 -14.36 2.96 9.65
CA GLN A 311 -13.75 4.12 8.99
C GLN A 311 -12.55 4.58 9.80
N ASN A 312 -11.41 4.82 9.16
CA ASN A 312 -10.14 5.19 9.79
C ASN A 312 -9.57 6.52 9.31
N SER A 313 -10.13 7.08 8.23
CA SER A 313 -9.80 8.39 7.69
C SER A 313 -11.03 8.98 7.01
N ASP A 314 -10.95 10.23 6.57
CA ASP A 314 -12.05 10.89 5.84
C ASP A 314 -12.14 10.51 4.34
N ARG A 315 -11.17 9.75 3.81
CA ARG A 315 -11.16 9.23 2.42
C ARG A 315 -12.47 8.61 1.90
N PRO A 316 -13.30 7.88 2.69
CA PRO A 316 -14.59 7.38 2.20
C PRO A 316 -15.58 8.49 1.82
N TYR A 317 -15.39 9.70 2.36
CA TYR A 317 -16.28 10.85 2.21
C TYR A 317 -15.65 12.01 1.45
N TRP A 318 -14.51 11.78 0.79
CA TRP A 318 -13.94 12.75 -0.14
C TRP A 318 -15.00 13.14 -1.19
N PRO A 319 -15.42 14.42 -1.27
CA PRO A 319 -16.60 14.83 -2.04
C PRO A 319 -16.58 14.44 -3.52
N GLU A 320 -15.40 14.41 -4.12
CA GLU A 320 -15.16 14.15 -5.54
C GLU A 320 -15.21 12.65 -5.89
N ARG A 321 -15.11 11.77 -4.89
CA ARG A 321 -15.09 10.30 -5.06
C ARG A 321 -16.19 9.77 -6.01
N PRO A 322 -17.48 10.14 -5.88
CA PRO A 322 -18.52 9.57 -6.74
C PRO A 322 -18.37 9.93 -8.22
N ASP A 323 -17.74 11.06 -8.52
CA ASP A 323 -17.48 11.52 -9.88
C ASP A 323 -16.23 10.84 -10.44
N VAL A 324 -15.16 10.75 -9.64
CA VAL A 324 -13.93 10.01 -9.99
C VAL A 324 -14.22 8.52 -10.21
N ASP A 325 -14.93 7.85 -9.30
CA ASP A 325 -15.29 6.43 -9.43
C ASP A 325 -16.05 6.17 -10.75
N ARG A 326 -17.02 7.03 -11.08
CA ARG A 326 -17.83 6.90 -12.28
C ARG A 326 -17.03 7.11 -13.55
N PHE A 327 -16.11 8.08 -13.54
CA PHE A 327 -15.26 8.36 -14.69
C PHE A 327 -14.30 7.20 -14.95
N ILE A 328 -13.70 6.63 -13.91
CA ILE A 328 -12.83 5.45 -14.04
C ILE A 328 -13.61 4.25 -14.57
N ASP A 329 -14.82 3.98 -14.05
CA ASP A 329 -15.68 2.91 -14.58
C ASP A 329 -15.98 3.11 -16.09
N MET A 330 -16.20 4.37 -16.53
CA MET A 330 -16.41 4.69 -17.95
C MET A 330 -15.18 4.42 -18.82
N GLU A 331 -14.00 4.88 -18.39
CA GLU A 331 -12.73 4.64 -19.08
C GLU A 331 -12.43 3.14 -19.17
N MET A 332 -12.70 2.40 -18.09
CA MET A 332 -12.53 0.95 -18.09
C MET A 332 -13.48 0.22 -19.05
N ASP A 333 -14.73 0.67 -19.13
CA ASP A 333 -15.74 0.06 -20.00
C ASP A 333 -15.49 0.37 -21.50
N GLU A 334 -14.86 1.50 -21.83
CA GLU A 334 -14.60 1.92 -23.21
C GLU A 334 -13.75 0.91 -23.99
N ASP A 335 -12.62 0.48 -23.40
CA ASP A 335 -11.69 -0.46 -24.03
C ASP A 335 -11.44 -1.74 -23.22
N GLY A 336 -12.31 -2.04 -22.26
CA GLY A 336 -12.22 -3.24 -21.43
C GLY A 336 -10.91 -3.31 -20.64
N VAL A 337 -10.51 -2.20 -20.01
CA VAL A 337 -9.27 -2.11 -19.23
C VAL A 337 -9.29 -3.15 -18.09
N PRO A 338 -8.25 -4.00 -17.96
CA PRO A 338 -8.27 -5.10 -17.01
C PRO A 338 -8.27 -4.63 -15.55
N GLY A 339 -7.41 -3.68 -15.19
CA GLY A 339 -7.36 -3.11 -13.86
C GLY A 339 -6.67 -1.75 -13.82
N VAL A 340 -7.17 -0.89 -12.93
CA VAL A 340 -6.69 0.48 -12.73
C VAL A 340 -6.41 0.69 -11.24
N ALA A 341 -5.32 1.35 -10.91
CA ALA A 341 -5.00 1.81 -9.56
C ALA A 341 -4.81 3.32 -9.57
N VAL A 342 -5.40 4.02 -8.60
CA VAL A 342 -5.38 5.49 -8.52
C VAL A 342 -5.06 5.93 -7.09
N ALA A 343 -4.24 6.97 -6.96
CA ALA A 343 -4.01 7.68 -5.71
C ALA A 343 -4.00 9.19 -5.92
N VAL A 344 -4.61 9.92 -4.98
CA VAL A 344 -4.59 11.39 -4.92
C VAL A 344 -4.09 11.79 -3.55
N MET A 345 -3.02 12.56 -3.52
CA MET A 345 -2.49 13.23 -2.34
C MET A 345 -2.71 14.73 -2.46
N GLU A 346 -3.09 15.34 -1.35
CA GLU A 346 -3.20 16.78 -1.21
C GLU A 346 -2.52 17.17 0.11
N ASN A 347 -1.47 18.00 0.03
CA ASN A 347 -0.72 18.52 1.17
C ASN A 347 -0.25 17.41 2.15
N GLY A 348 0.40 16.37 1.64
CA GLY A 348 0.92 15.26 2.45
C GLY A 348 -0.13 14.24 2.92
N VAL A 349 -1.41 14.40 2.54
CA VAL A 349 -2.50 13.51 2.96
C VAL A 349 -3.14 12.82 1.76
N PHE A 350 -3.28 11.50 1.82
CA PHE A 350 -4.09 10.78 0.83
C PHE A 350 -5.56 11.14 0.98
N GLN A 351 -6.13 11.81 -0.02
CA GLN A 351 -7.55 12.09 -0.14
C GLN A 351 -8.30 10.91 -0.76
N TYR A 352 -7.65 10.22 -1.70
CA TYR A 352 -8.23 9.11 -2.43
C TYR A 352 -7.19 8.04 -2.74
N THR A 353 -7.54 6.78 -2.52
CA THR A 353 -6.77 5.61 -2.98
C THR A 353 -7.76 4.52 -3.33
N ARG A 354 -7.63 3.93 -4.53
CA ARG A 354 -8.47 2.83 -4.98
C ARG A 354 -7.78 1.96 -6.04
N GLY A 355 -8.28 0.74 -6.18
CA GLY A 355 -8.15 -0.03 -7.40
C GLY A 355 -9.50 -0.50 -7.93
N PHE A 356 -9.54 -0.71 -9.24
CA PHE A 356 -10.70 -1.12 -10.02
C PHE A 356 -10.32 -2.30 -10.92
N GLY A 357 -11.27 -3.19 -11.20
CA GLY A 357 -11.02 -4.37 -12.02
C GLY A 357 -10.11 -5.40 -11.36
N LYS A 358 -9.17 -5.95 -12.14
CA LYS A 358 -8.37 -7.12 -11.81
C LYS A 358 -6.87 -6.88 -11.97
N ALA A 359 -6.12 -7.16 -10.91
CA ALA A 359 -4.68 -7.33 -10.97
C ALA A 359 -4.32 -8.68 -11.62
N ASP A 360 -5.15 -9.70 -11.47
CA ASP A 360 -5.04 -11.00 -12.15
C ASP A 360 -6.44 -11.50 -12.53
N ILE A 361 -6.76 -11.52 -13.83
CA ILE A 361 -8.04 -11.99 -14.37
C ILE A 361 -8.23 -13.49 -14.09
N ALA A 362 -7.21 -14.32 -14.34
CA ALA A 362 -7.33 -15.77 -14.21
C ALA A 362 -7.41 -16.20 -12.74
N GLY A 363 -6.66 -15.50 -11.89
CA GLY A 363 -6.68 -15.66 -10.43
C GLY A 363 -7.88 -15.03 -9.73
N ASP A 364 -8.69 -14.22 -10.43
CA ASP A 364 -9.79 -13.41 -9.87
C ASP A 364 -9.31 -12.36 -8.82
N ILE A 365 -8.03 -11.98 -8.83
CA ILE A 365 -7.45 -11.03 -7.88
C ILE A 365 -7.86 -9.60 -8.25
N SER A 366 -8.53 -8.91 -7.32
CA SER A 366 -8.91 -7.50 -7.50
C SER A 366 -7.69 -6.59 -7.52
N MET A 367 -7.71 -5.56 -8.36
CA MET A 367 -6.73 -4.48 -8.29
C MET A 367 -6.98 -3.61 -7.05
N ASP A 368 -5.91 -3.15 -6.42
CA ASP A 368 -5.90 -2.15 -5.34
C ASP A 368 -4.61 -1.35 -5.42
N SER A 369 -4.58 -0.23 -4.74
CA SER A 369 -3.48 0.74 -4.78
C SER A 369 -2.15 0.21 -4.20
N GLY A 370 -2.13 -0.98 -3.60
CA GLY A 370 -0.92 -1.64 -3.10
C GLY A 370 -0.26 -2.61 -4.08
N HIS A 371 -0.89 -2.94 -5.23
CA HIS A 371 -0.24 -3.76 -6.25
C HIS A 371 0.93 -3.01 -6.90
N VAL A 372 2.01 -3.73 -7.20
CA VAL A 372 3.17 -3.20 -7.92
C VAL A 372 2.91 -3.32 -9.42
N LEU A 373 3.12 -2.22 -10.13
CA LEU A 373 3.01 -2.11 -11.57
C LEU A 373 4.27 -1.41 -12.10
N ARG A 374 4.53 -1.55 -13.40
CA ARG A 374 5.59 -0.79 -14.07
C ARG A 374 5.25 0.69 -14.08
N TRP A 375 6.23 1.55 -13.86
CA TRP A 375 6.07 3.00 -13.97
C TRP A 375 6.21 3.51 -15.39
N ALA A 376 6.75 2.66 -16.28
CA ALA A 376 7.10 3.05 -17.64
C ALA A 376 7.84 4.39 -17.64
N SER A 377 7.55 5.27 -18.59
CA SER A 377 8.24 6.55 -18.73
C SER A 377 8.07 7.53 -17.56
N VAL A 378 7.20 7.28 -16.58
CA VAL A 378 7.19 8.05 -15.31
C VAL A 378 8.54 7.93 -14.59
N ALA A 379 9.31 6.86 -14.84
CA ALA A 379 10.69 6.71 -14.36
C ALA A 379 11.62 7.88 -14.73
N LYS A 380 11.33 8.61 -15.82
CA LYS A 380 12.13 9.76 -16.26
C LYS A 380 12.05 10.92 -15.27
N ALA A 381 10.89 11.13 -14.65
CA ALA A 381 10.72 12.11 -13.58
C ALA A 381 11.61 11.76 -12.36
N VAL A 382 11.78 10.47 -12.04
CA VAL A 382 12.72 9.99 -11.02
C VAL A 382 14.17 10.27 -11.44
N GLY A 383 14.51 10.04 -12.71
CA GLY A 383 15.84 10.35 -13.25
C GLY A 383 16.20 11.84 -13.15
N GLY A 384 15.27 12.73 -13.50
CA GLY A 384 15.46 14.17 -13.35
C GLY A 384 15.58 14.62 -11.89
N ALA A 385 14.74 14.07 -11.00
CA ALA A 385 14.87 14.32 -9.56
C ALA A 385 16.20 13.81 -9.00
N LEU A 386 16.69 12.64 -9.47
CA LEU A 386 17.93 12.04 -9.00
C LEU A 386 19.15 12.89 -9.38
N VAL A 387 19.26 13.37 -10.61
CA VAL A 387 20.38 14.23 -11.02
C VAL A 387 20.39 15.54 -10.24
N MET A 388 19.24 16.22 -10.12
CA MET A 388 19.12 17.46 -9.35
C MET A 388 19.46 17.24 -7.88
N ARG A 389 18.97 16.15 -7.27
CA ARG A 389 19.26 15.84 -5.87
C ARG A 389 20.74 15.56 -5.64
N LEU A 390 21.41 14.87 -6.55
CA LEU A 390 22.84 14.57 -6.43
C LEU A 390 23.70 15.84 -6.64
N ASP A 391 23.30 16.71 -7.57
CA ASP A 391 23.89 18.04 -7.83
C ASP A 391 23.79 18.97 -6.60
N GLU A 392 22.64 18.96 -5.90
CA GLU A 392 22.44 19.75 -4.68
C GLU A 392 23.23 19.24 -3.45
N LYS A 393 23.75 18.00 -3.49
CA LYS A 393 24.45 17.41 -2.35
C LYS A 393 25.84 18.01 -2.17
N PRO A 394 26.29 18.20 -0.91
CA PRO A 394 27.62 18.68 -0.64
C PRO A 394 28.69 17.64 -1.01
N GLY A 395 29.69 18.07 -1.77
CA GLY A 395 30.81 17.24 -2.24
C GLY A 395 30.66 17.02 -3.73
N ASP A 396 31.60 17.58 -4.50
CA ASP A 396 31.63 17.76 -5.96
C ASP A 396 31.64 16.44 -6.77
N GLN A 397 30.78 15.48 -6.43
CA GLN A 397 30.69 14.17 -7.10
C GLN A 397 29.84 14.26 -8.37
N VAL A 398 28.76 15.03 -8.35
CA VAL A 398 27.88 15.24 -9.51
C VAL A 398 27.66 16.73 -9.67
N ASP A 399 27.98 17.22 -10.86
CA ASP A 399 27.63 18.54 -11.39
C ASP A 399 26.75 18.29 -12.63
N ARG A 400 25.51 18.80 -12.62
CA ARG A 400 24.56 18.58 -13.70
C ARG A 400 24.95 19.25 -15.02
N ASP A 401 25.81 20.26 -14.98
CA ASP A 401 26.30 21.01 -16.13
C ASP A 401 27.55 20.36 -16.78
N GLU A 402 28.02 19.24 -16.22
CA GLU A 402 29.11 18.43 -16.77
C GLU A 402 28.58 17.28 -17.66
N THR A 403 29.40 16.79 -18.59
CA THR A 403 28.98 15.80 -19.59
C THR A 403 28.92 14.38 -19.03
N ALA A 404 28.08 13.53 -19.63
CA ALA A 404 28.08 12.11 -19.28
C ALA A 404 29.43 11.44 -19.59
N GLU A 405 30.08 11.83 -20.69
CA GLU A 405 31.41 11.35 -21.09
C GLU A 405 32.49 11.72 -20.06
N HIS A 406 32.45 12.92 -19.49
CA HIS A 406 33.37 13.33 -18.41
C HIS A 406 33.39 12.32 -17.26
N TYR A 407 32.21 11.89 -16.82
CA TYR A 407 32.06 10.96 -15.70
C TYR A 407 32.29 9.50 -16.10
N TYR A 408 32.04 9.15 -17.36
CA TYR A 408 32.19 7.80 -17.88
C TYR A 408 32.85 7.80 -19.26
N ALA A 409 34.18 7.97 -19.25
CA ALA A 409 35.05 8.03 -20.44
C ALA A 409 34.95 6.84 -21.44
N PRO A 410 34.44 5.65 -21.08
CA PRO A 410 34.16 4.61 -22.08
C PRO A 410 33.02 4.93 -23.06
N LEU A 411 32.21 5.98 -22.83
CA LEU A 411 31.22 6.44 -23.80
C LEU A 411 31.90 6.92 -25.09
N ASP A 412 31.24 6.73 -26.22
CA ASP A 412 31.69 7.31 -27.49
C ASP A 412 31.73 8.85 -27.40
N ASP A 413 32.76 9.46 -28.00
CA ASP A 413 33.02 10.90 -27.99
C ASP A 413 31.84 11.75 -28.54
N GLN A 414 30.86 11.15 -29.23
CA GLN A 414 29.64 11.85 -29.66
C GLN A 414 28.69 12.24 -28.51
N HIS A 415 28.82 11.66 -27.31
CA HIS A 415 27.94 11.93 -26.17
C HIS A 415 28.42 13.11 -25.31
N ASP A 416 28.53 14.29 -25.93
CA ASP A 416 28.96 15.56 -25.31
C ASP A 416 27.83 16.33 -24.59
N ALA A 417 26.66 15.68 -24.41
CA ALA A 417 25.54 16.28 -23.70
C ALA A 417 25.78 16.27 -22.18
N THR A 418 25.40 17.37 -21.51
CA THR A 418 25.42 17.44 -20.05
C THR A 418 24.38 16.53 -19.42
N LEU A 419 24.54 16.18 -18.14
CA LEU A 419 23.54 15.39 -17.42
C LEU A 419 22.17 16.09 -17.41
N GLU A 420 22.16 17.42 -17.24
CA GLU A 420 20.96 18.25 -17.37
C GLU A 420 20.33 18.13 -18.76
N GLN A 421 21.11 18.24 -19.83
CA GLN A 421 20.61 18.13 -21.19
C GLN A 421 20.01 16.75 -21.45
N LEU A 422 20.59 15.67 -20.91
CA LEU A 422 20.03 14.33 -21.01
C LEU A 422 18.69 14.22 -20.26
N ALA A 423 18.62 14.74 -19.03
CA ALA A 423 17.38 14.77 -18.24
C ALA A 423 16.27 15.62 -18.89
N SER A 424 16.64 16.63 -19.67
CA SER A 424 15.70 17.50 -20.38
C SER A 424 15.46 17.08 -21.85
N ASN A 425 15.81 15.85 -22.26
CA ASN A 425 15.66 15.34 -23.63
C ASN A 425 16.40 16.15 -24.73
N ARG A 426 17.49 16.81 -24.37
CA ARG A 426 18.35 17.61 -25.27
C ARG A 426 19.69 16.96 -25.60
N GLY A 427 19.84 15.66 -25.32
CA GLY A 427 21.08 14.93 -25.58
C GLY A 427 21.23 14.33 -26.98
N CYS A 428 20.22 14.44 -27.85
CA CYS A 428 20.20 13.91 -29.23
C CYS A 428 20.38 12.37 -29.38
N VAL A 429 20.54 11.63 -28.28
CA VAL A 429 20.59 10.16 -28.26
C VAL A 429 19.34 9.58 -28.92
N ARG A 430 19.50 8.53 -29.72
CA ARG A 430 18.38 7.87 -30.43
C ARG A 430 17.28 7.38 -29.50
N HIS A 431 16.06 7.20 -30.03
CA HIS A 431 14.98 6.51 -29.30
C HIS A 431 15.08 5.00 -29.56
N TYR A 432 13.95 4.29 -29.60
CA TYR A 432 13.93 2.89 -29.98
C TYR A 432 14.20 2.70 -31.47
N ALA A 433 14.76 1.56 -31.82
CA ALA A 433 14.94 1.15 -33.20
C ALA A 433 13.58 0.94 -33.88
N GLY A 434 13.36 1.61 -35.02
CA GLY A 434 12.13 1.47 -35.82
C GLY A 434 10.91 2.24 -35.29
N ASP A 435 11.08 3.11 -34.30
CA ASP A 435 10.00 3.99 -33.83
C ASP A 435 9.77 5.13 -34.83
N GLU A 436 8.53 5.27 -35.31
CA GLU A 436 8.12 6.12 -36.45
C GLU A 436 8.40 7.61 -36.22
N GLU A 437 8.54 8.06 -34.96
CA GLU A 437 8.98 9.42 -34.66
C GLU A 437 10.48 9.66 -34.93
N SER A 438 11.28 8.60 -35.07
CA SER A 438 12.75 8.69 -35.05
C SER A 438 13.45 8.42 -36.37
N THR A 439 12.75 8.05 -37.45
CA THR A 439 13.11 8.18 -38.89
C THR A 439 12.23 7.25 -39.75
N LEU A 440 12.05 7.56 -41.05
CA LEU A 440 11.78 6.62 -42.17
C LEU A 440 10.49 6.75 -43.02
N GLU A 441 9.89 7.94 -43.19
CA GLU A 441 9.08 8.18 -44.42
C GLU A 441 9.94 8.53 -45.67
N THR A 442 11.28 8.64 -45.55
CA THR A 442 12.12 9.21 -46.63
C THR A 442 13.39 8.46 -47.03
N LEU A 443 13.73 7.31 -46.45
CA LEU A 443 14.93 6.57 -46.88
C LEU A 443 14.58 5.38 -47.77
N ASP A 444 15.17 5.37 -48.96
CA ASP A 444 15.17 4.27 -49.92
C ASP A 444 16.11 3.15 -49.41
N PRO A 445 15.58 1.93 -49.11
CA PRO A 445 16.39 0.82 -48.62
C PRO A 445 17.43 0.31 -49.63
N GLU A 446 17.41 0.76 -50.90
CA GLU A 446 18.47 0.46 -51.87
C GLU A 446 19.70 1.39 -51.76
N GLN A 447 19.63 2.45 -50.95
CA GLN A 447 20.66 3.51 -50.92
C GLN A 447 21.56 3.51 -49.67
N TYR A 448 21.19 2.77 -48.61
CA TYR A 448 21.94 2.71 -47.35
C TYR A 448 21.97 1.27 -46.81
N ASP A 449 23.17 0.75 -46.56
CA ASP A 449 23.38 -0.48 -45.78
C ASP A 449 23.54 -0.05 -44.31
N VAL A 450 22.42 0.14 -43.62
CA VAL A 450 22.39 0.42 -42.19
C VAL A 450 21.79 -0.83 -41.56
N GLU A 451 22.62 -1.61 -40.85
CA GLU A 451 22.08 -2.48 -39.81
C GLU A 451 21.36 -1.56 -38.82
N VAL A 452 20.04 -1.49 -38.92
CA VAL A 452 19.23 -0.87 -37.88
C VAL A 452 19.40 -1.79 -36.68
N ALA A 453 20.25 -1.40 -35.73
CA ALA A 453 20.41 -2.12 -34.47
C ALA A 453 19.01 -2.36 -33.91
N THR A 454 18.60 -3.61 -33.72
CA THR A 454 17.29 -3.88 -33.11
C THR A 454 17.46 -3.89 -31.60
N ASP A 455 16.54 -3.22 -30.89
CA ASP A 455 16.55 -3.23 -29.42
C ASP A 455 16.06 -4.58 -28.84
N ASP A 456 15.68 -5.54 -29.71
CA ASP A 456 15.18 -6.85 -29.32
C ASP A 456 16.08 -7.54 -28.28
N HIS A 457 17.40 -7.50 -28.50
CA HIS A 457 18.37 -8.12 -27.60
C HIS A 457 18.43 -7.47 -26.20
N LEU A 458 18.12 -6.17 -26.08
CA LEU A 458 18.04 -5.45 -24.81
C LEU A 458 16.86 -5.94 -23.98
N THR A 459 15.75 -6.31 -24.65
CA THR A 459 14.53 -6.81 -24.00
C THR A 459 14.61 -8.27 -23.55
N GLU A 460 15.66 -8.99 -23.95
CA GLU A 460 15.94 -10.38 -23.56
C GLU A 460 17.04 -10.51 -22.52
N THR A 461 17.80 -9.44 -22.27
CA THR A 461 19.01 -9.45 -21.42
C THR A 461 18.83 -8.62 -20.15
N GLY A 462 19.21 -9.17 -19.00
CA GLY A 462 19.27 -8.44 -17.73
C GLY A 462 20.60 -7.70 -17.56
N TYR A 463 20.56 -6.42 -17.19
CA TYR A 463 21.75 -5.59 -17.00
C TYR A 463 21.91 -5.21 -15.52
N PRO A 464 23.12 -5.39 -14.95
CA PRO A 464 23.36 -5.08 -13.54
C PRO A 464 23.46 -3.58 -13.26
N ASP A 465 23.84 -2.79 -14.27
CA ASP A 465 24.08 -1.35 -14.19
C ASP A 465 23.91 -0.67 -15.57
N ALA A 466 23.75 0.65 -15.58
CA ALA A 466 23.53 1.45 -16.78
C ALA A 466 24.77 1.52 -17.68
N ARG A 467 25.98 1.48 -17.10
CA ARG A 467 27.24 1.46 -17.86
C ARG A 467 27.42 0.19 -18.70
N THR A 468 26.88 -0.93 -18.25
CA THR A 468 26.86 -2.17 -19.06
C THR A 468 25.82 -2.07 -20.17
N ALA A 469 24.63 -1.53 -19.87
CA ALA A 469 23.55 -1.39 -20.84
C ALA A 469 23.88 -0.40 -21.97
N VAL A 470 24.54 0.72 -21.65
CA VAL A 470 24.87 1.76 -22.64
C VAL A 470 25.86 1.28 -23.70
N ALA A 471 26.74 0.34 -23.38
CA ALA A 471 27.73 -0.21 -24.30
C ALA A 471 27.12 -0.97 -25.49
N GLU A 472 25.84 -1.34 -25.42
CA GLU A 472 25.12 -2.01 -26.51
C GLU A 472 24.71 -1.05 -27.63
N PHE A 473 24.66 0.26 -27.36
CA PHE A 473 24.18 1.28 -28.31
C PHE A 473 24.94 2.61 -28.29
N ASP A 474 25.99 2.77 -27.48
CA ASP A 474 26.72 4.04 -27.36
C ASP A 474 27.35 4.51 -28.68
N SER A 475 27.72 3.60 -29.56
CA SER A 475 28.27 3.89 -30.87
C SER A 475 27.22 4.22 -31.95
N ASP A 476 25.93 4.14 -31.61
CA ASP A 476 24.85 4.46 -32.55
C ASP A 476 24.80 5.97 -32.83
N PRO A 477 24.57 6.40 -34.08
CA PRO A 477 24.64 7.82 -34.42
C PRO A 477 23.57 8.65 -33.69
N LEU A 478 23.95 9.85 -33.27
CA LEU A 478 22.98 10.85 -32.81
C LEU A 478 21.88 11.11 -33.87
N ARG A 479 20.68 11.49 -33.42
CA ARG A 479 19.53 11.70 -34.31
C ARG A 479 19.76 12.80 -35.34
N SER A 480 19.20 12.58 -36.53
CA SER A 480 19.10 13.55 -37.62
C SER A 480 17.78 13.38 -38.35
N TRP A 481 17.28 14.43 -39.01
CA TRP A 481 16.05 14.40 -39.81
C TRP A 481 16.26 15.10 -41.15
N THR A 482 15.43 14.80 -42.14
CA THR A 482 15.48 15.45 -43.45
C THR A 482 14.23 16.30 -43.67
N GLU A 483 14.42 17.60 -43.89
CA GLU A 483 13.31 18.51 -44.18
C GLU A 483 12.75 18.29 -45.60
N VAL A 484 11.49 18.71 -45.82
CA VAL A 484 10.84 18.71 -47.14
C VAL A 484 11.66 19.57 -48.11
N GLY A 485 12.40 18.93 -49.01
CA GLY A 485 13.39 19.56 -49.89
C GLY A 485 14.74 18.83 -49.95
N GLY A 486 14.94 17.80 -49.12
CA GLY A 486 16.12 16.93 -49.18
C GLY A 486 17.33 17.47 -48.41
N VAL A 487 17.13 18.44 -47.51
CA VAL A 487 18.18 18.95 -46.62
C VAL A 487 18.14 18.14 -45.33
N SER A 488 19.20 17.36 -45.07
CA SER A 488 19.39 16.66 -43.81
C SER A 488 19.92 17.63 -42.76
N THR A 489 19.22 17.72 -41.63
CA THR A 489 19.56 18.51 -40.44
C THR A 489 19.91 17.56 -39.30
N SER A 490 21.11 17.72 -38.74
CA SER A 490 21.54 16.97 -37.56
C SER A 490 20.99 17.61 -36.29
N CYS A 491 20.59 16.78 -35.31
CA CYS A 491 20.25 17.24 -33.98
C CYS A 491 21.43 18.00 -33.36
N THR A 492 21.16 19.10 -32.67
CA THR A 492 22.19 19.88 -31.96
C THR A 492 21.99 19.70 -30.47
N GLN A 493 22.94 19.04 -29.79
CA GLN A 493 22.89 18.81 -28.35
C GLN A 493 22.72 20.14 -27.60
N GLY A 494 21.85 20.14 -26.59
CA GLY A 494 21.45 21.32 -25.84
C GLY A 494 20.47 22.26 -26.56
N ALA A 495 20.37 22.23 -27.89
CA ALA A 495 19.50 23.14 -28.65
C ALA A 495 18.25 22.48 -29.25
N SER A 496 18.25 21.15 -29.41
CA SER A 496 17.12 20.37 -29.92
C SER A 496 16.49 19.55 -28.80
N GLU A 497 15.17 19.66 -28.61
CA GLU A 497 14.41 18.77 -27.72
C GLU A 497 13.91 17.56 -28.52
N LEU A 498 14.38 16.37 -28.18
CA LEU A 498 13.93 15.13 -28.77
C LEU A 498 13.83 14.04 -27.70
N TYR A 499 12.62 13.52 -27.47
CA TYR A 499 12.38 12.50 -26.45
C TYR A 499 13.26 11.25 -26.62
N SER A 500 13.95 10.79 -25.57
CA SER A 500 14.85 9.63 -25.65
C SER A 500 14.79 8.76 -24.40
N THR A 501 14.44 7.48 -24.55
CA THR A 501 14.62 6.50 -23.47
C THR A 501 16.10 6.13 -23.30
N HIS A 502 16.83 5.91 -24.40
CA HIS A 502 18.27 5.63 -24.35
C HIS A 502 19.08 6.79 -23.76
N GLY A 503 18.66 8.05 -23.97
CA GLY A 503 19.28 9.21 -23.33
C GLY A 503 19.25 9.15 -21.81
N TYR A 504 18.20 8.55 -21.23
CA TYR A 504 18.13 8.30 -19.79
C TYR A 504 19.02 7.13 -19.32
N THR A 505 19.34 6.19 -20.21
CA THR A 505 20.36 5.17 -19.94
C THR A 505 21.76 5.78 -19.97
N VAL A 506 22.05 6.69 -20.92
CA VAL A 506 23.30 7.48 -20.93
C VAL A 506 23.42 8.35 -19.67
N LEU A 507 22.34 9.03 -19.26
CA LEU A 507 22.27 9.75 -17.97
C LEU A 507 22.63 8.83 -16.81
N GLY A 508 22.03 7.64 -16.76
CA GLY A 508 22.36 6.63 -15.77
C GLY A 508 23.83 6.27 -15.76
N ALA A 509 24.44 6.01 -16.93
CA ALA A 509 25.85 5.69 -17.03
C ALA A 509 26.77 6.81 -16.52
N GLY A 510 26.43 8.07 -16.81
CA GLY A 510 27.12 9.25 -16.27
C GLY A 510 27.04 9.31 -14.74
N LEU A 511 25.85 9.11 -14.15
CA LEU A 511 25.67 9.09 -12.69
C LEU A 511 26.42 7.92 -12.02
N GLU A 512 26.46 6.75 -12.64
CA GLU A 512 27.24 5.61 -12.13
C GLU A 512 28.75 5.86 -12.24
N GLY A 513 29.20 6.53 -13.30
CA GLY A 513 30.59 6.95 -13.47
C GLY A 513 31.03 7.93 -12.39
N ALA A 514 30.18 8.92 -12.11
CA ALA A 514 30.39 9.97 -11.12
C ALA A 514 30.46 9.43 -9.67
N THR A 515 29.54 8.53 -9.33
CA THR A 515 29.34 8.06 -7.94
C THR A 515 30.01 6.72 -7.65
N GLY A 516 30.26 5.89 -8.67
CA GLY A 516 30.65 4.49 -8.53
C GLY A 516 29.55 3.57 -7.99
N VAL A 517 28.29 4.04 -7.91
CA VAL A 517 27.14 3.30 -7.38
C VAL A 517 26.15 3.02 -8.51
N PRO A 518 25.66 1.78 -8.69
CA PRO A 518 24.65 1.46 -9.69
C PRO A 518 23.39 2.29 -9.51
N VAL A 519 22.76 2.71 -10.61
CA VAL A 519 21.59 3.60 -10.58
C VAL A 519 20.41 3.01 -9.81
N LYS A 520 20.19 1.68 -9.87
CA LYS A 520 19.16 1.01 -9.07
C LYS A 520 19.36 1.25 -7.56
N ASP A 521 20.62 1.32 -7.12
CA ASP A 521 20.98 1.54 -5.72
C ASP A 521 20.95 3.04 -5.38
N LEU A 522 21.26 3.93 -6.32
CA LEU A 522 21.06 5.38 -6.17
C LEU A 522 19.58 5.73 -6.00
N VAL A 523 18.68 5.17 -6.82
CA VAL A 523 17.23 5.35 -6.67
C VAL A 523 16.79 4.92 -5.27
N TRP A 524 17.26 3.77 -4.79
CA TRP A 524 16.95 3.32 -3.43
C TRP A 524 17.49 4.27 -2.36
N GLN A 525 18.78 4.61 -2.41
CA GLN A 525 19.48 5.38 -1.37
C GLN A 525 19.04 6.84 -1.30
N GLU A 526 18.76 7.44 -2.45
CA GLU A 526 18.51 8.87 -2.55
C GLU A 526 17.02 9.20 -2.63
N ILE A 527 16.18 8.32 -3.18
CA ILE A 527 14.76 8.57 -3.41
C ILE A 527 13.89 7.62 -2.59
N SER A 528 13.92 6.31 -2.86
CA SER A 528 12.91 5.40 -2.34
C SER A 528 12.94 5.27 -0.82
N TYR A 529 14.13 5.03 -0.25
CA TYR A 529 14.30 4.77 1.18
C TYR A 529 14.08 6.02 2.05
N PRO A 530 14.69 7.20 1.76
CA PRO A 530 14.54 8.37 2.62
C PRO A 530 13.11 8.90 2.71
N PHE A 531 12.32 8.74 1.64
CA PHE A 531 10.98 9.33 1.51
C PHE A 531 9.85 8.30 1.60
N GLY A 532 10.15 7.10 2.12
CA GLY A 532 9.12 6.11 2.45
C GLY A 532 8.42 5.48 1.26
N MET A 533 8.99 5.54 0.05
CA MET A 533 8.49 4.87 -1.15
C MET A 533 8.99 3.42 -1.20
N THR A 534 8.47 2.61 -0.29
CA THR A 534 8.99 1.26 0.00
C THR A 534 8.95 0.26 -1.16
N THR A 535 8.20 0.54 -2.23
CA THR A 535 8.09 -0.32 -3.40
C THR A 535 8.81 0.20 -4.65
N LEU A 536 9.32 1.44 -4.63
CA LEU A 536 9.97 2.04 -5.80
C LEU A 536 11.37 1.47 -6.01
N ARG A 537 11.59 0.81 -7.15
CA ARG A 537 12.88 0.19 -7.51
C ARG A 537 12.96 -0.15 -9.00
N GLN A 538 14.15 -0.54 -9.47
CA GLN A 538 14.32 -1.22 -10.74
C GLN A 538 13.53 -2.55 -10.73
N GLU A 539 12.82 -2.84 -11.82
CA GLU A 539 12.11 -4.12 -11.95
C GLU A 539 13.09 -5.30 -11.97
N ASP A 540 12.78 -6.29 -11.14
CA ASP A 540 13.37 -7.63 -11.18
C ASP A 540 12.24 -8.66 -11.33
N PRO A 541 11.93 -9.13 -12.55
CA PRO A 541 10.81 -10.03 -12.77
C PRO A 541 10.98 -11.41 -12.12
N ASP A 542 12.20 -11.79 -11.71
CA ASP A 542 12.46 -13.05 -11.00
C ASP A 542 12.16 -12.96 -9.49
N ASP A 543 12.02 -11.76 -8.93
CA ASP A 543 11.63 -11.57 -7.53
C ASP A 543 10.15 -11.92 -7.33
N THR A 544 9.88 -13.14 -6.87
CA THR A 544 8.52 -13.62 -6.55
C THR A 544 7.94 -13.09 -5.22
N GLY A 545 8.73 -12.36 -4.42
CA GLY A 545 8.29 -11.77 -3.15
C GLY A 545 7.38 -10.54 -3.31
N VAL A 546 7.10 -10.18 -4.56
CA VAL A 546 6.55 -8.90 -4.98
C VAL A 546 5.12 -9.12 -5.40
N ARG A 547 4.22 -8.32 -4.85
CA ARG A 547 2.82 -8.39 -5.21
C ARG A 547 2.53 -7.60 -6.47
N ARG A 548 3.08 -8.09 -7.59
CA ARG A 548 2.87 -7.52 -8.92
C ARG A 548 1.48 -7.85 -9.44
N ALA A 549 0.88 -6.89 -10.15
CA ALA A 549 -0.22 -7.21 -11.05
C ALA A 549 0.30 -8.04 -12.24
N LYS A 550 -0.56 -8.87 -12.82
CA LYS A 550 -0.33 -9.48 -14.13
C LYS A 550 -0.38 -8.39 -15.19
N ILE A 551 0.49 -8.53 -16.19
CA ILE A 551 0.53 -7.63 -17.33
C ILE A 551 -0.25 -8.20 -18.51
N TYR A 552 -1.00 -7.34 -19.17
CA TYR A 552 -1.86 -7.68 -20.30
C TYR A 552 -1.48 -6.89 -21.55
N LYS A 553 -1.75 -7.47 -22.72
CA LYS A 553 -1.60 -6.80 -24.01
C LYS A 553 -2.84 -6.92 -24.90
N GLY A 554 -3.03 -5.90 -25.73
CA GLY A 554 -4.11 -5.81 -26.71
C GLY A 554 -5.54 -5.82 -26.12
N ALA A 555 -6.53 -5.53 -26.96
CA ALA A 555 -7.94 -5.41 -26.58
C ALA A 555 -8.54 -6.69 -25.95
N ALA A 556 -7.94 -7.85 -26.19
CA ALA A 556 -8.38 -9.12 -25.63
C ALA A 556 -7.84 -9.39 -24.21
N ASN A 557 -7.04 -8.48 -23.64
CA ASN A 557 -6.36 -8.66 -22.36
C ASN A 557 -5.60 -9.99 -22.30
N THR A 558 -4.70 -10.21 -23.27
CA THR A 558 -3.87 -11.42 -23.29
C THR A 558 -2.77 -11.28 -22.24
N GLU A 559 -2.75 -12.17 -21.24
CA GLU A 559 -1.65 -12.23 -20.26
C GLU A 559 -0.34 -12.56 -20.99
N VAL A 560 0.72 -11.84 -20.65
CA VAL A 560 2.06 -12.04 -21.21
C VAL A 560 3.12 -12.10 -20.13
N ALA A 561 4.25 -12.74 -20.45
CA ALA A 561 5.42 -12.67 -19.60
C ALA A 561 6.07 -11.27 -19.72
N PRO A 562 6.65 -10.74 -18.63
CA PRO A 562 7.42 -9.50 -18.69
C PRO A 562 8.67 -9.68 -19.55
N ASP A 563 8.96 -8.67 -20.36
CA ASP A 563 10.25 -8.44 -21.01
C ASP A 563 11.27 -7.84 -20.04
N GLN A 564 12.57 -7.91 -20.37
CA GLN A 564 13.62 -7.31 -19.56
C GLN A 564 13.72 -5.80 -19.79
N ILE A 565 13.54 -5.01 -18.73
CA ILE A 565 13.58 -3.54 -18.80
C ILE A 565 14.69 -2.90 -17.95
N SER A 566 15.56 -3.71 -17.36
CA SER A 566 16.67 -3.26 -16.50
C SER A 566 17.64 -2.29 -17.21
N TRP A 567 17.82 -2.43 -18.52
CA TRP A 567 18.66 -1.56 -19.36
C TRP A 567 18.20 -0.09 -19.39
N LYS A 568 16.92 0.16 -19.14
CA LYS A 568 16.31 1.50 -19.15
C LYS A 568 15.86 1.94 -17.76
N THR A 569 16.60 1.63 -16.70
CA THR A 569 16.18 1.93 -15.30
C THR A 569 15.54 3.31 -15.14
N LEU A 570 16.22 4.41 -15.47
CA LEU A 570 15.64 5.78 -15.39
C LEU A 570 14.75 6.14 -16.59
N GLY A 571 14.83 5.38 -17.69
CA GLY A 571 14.05 5.63 -18.90
C GLY A 571 12.68 4.94 -18.94
N GLY A 572 12.46 3.90 -18.13
CA GLY A 572 11.25 3.09 -18.13
C GLY A 572 11.29 1.80 -17.31
N GLY A 573 12.43 1.51 -16.66
CA GLY A 573 12.72 0.23 -16.00
C GLY A 573 12.35 0.19 -14.51
N LEU A 574 11.66 1.21 -13.98
CA LEU A 574 11.20 1.22 -12.60
C LEU A 574 9.80 0.59 -12.47
N GLU A 575 9.56 0.03 -11.30
CA GLU A 575 8.25 -0.42 -10.82
C GLU A 575 8.00 0.14 -9.41
N SER A 576 6.73 0.28 -9.06
CA SER A 576 6.26 0.60 -7.71
C SER A 576 4.74 0.41 -7.64
N ASN A 577 4.13 0.72 -6.50
CA ASN A 577 2.68 0.90 -6.41
C ASN A 577 2.27 2.37 -6.64
N VAL A 578 0.97 2.60 -6.89
CA VAL A 578 0.44 3.95 -7.18
C VAL A 578 0.51 4.89 -5.96
N ARG A 579 0.51 4.35 -4.73
CA ARG A 579 0.64 5.17 -3.51
C ARG A 579 2.02 5.80 -3.41
N ASP A 580 3.06 5.04 -3.73
CA ASP A 580 4.44 5.51 -3.74
C ASP A 580 4.68 6.48 -4.91
N MET A 581 3.95 6.32 -6.02
CA MET A 581 3.96 7.30 -7.12
C MET A 581 3.37 8.64 -6.71
N ALA A 582 2.21 8.63 -6.02
CA ALA A 582 1.63 9.86 -5.49
C ALA A 582 2.52 10.52 -4.42
N ARG A 583 3.17 9.72 -3.56
CA ARG A 583 4.16 10.20 -2.58
C ARG A 583 5.37 10.84 -3.25
N PHE A 584 5.86 10.27 -4.35
CA PHE A 584 6.95 10.87 -5.12
C PHE A 584 6.54 12.27 -5.59
N GLY A 585 5.35 12.42 -6.19
CA GLY A 585 4.85 13.73 -6.61
C GLY A 585 4.70 14.72 -5.43
N ASP A 586 4.12 14.29 -4.31
CA ASP A 586 3.96 15.13 -3.11
C ASP A 586 5.30 15.56 -2.49
N ALA A 587 6.28 14.66 -2.45
CA ALA A 587 7.64 14.94 -1.97
C ALA A 587 8.43 15.88 -2.91
N MET A 588 8.10 15.89 -4.22
CA MET A 588 8.60 16.88 -5.16
C MET A 588 7.97 18.26 -4.92
N ILE A 589 6.64 18.33 -4.72
CA ILE A 589 5.91 19.57 -4.42
C ILE A 589 6.41 20.25 -3.15
N SER A 590 6.63 19.46 -2.10
CA SER A 590 7.09 19.96 -0.80
C SER A 590 8.59 20.32 -0.77
N GLY A 591 9.34 20.03 -1.84
CA GLY A 591 10.78 20.26 -1.90
C GLY A 591 11.60 19.34 -0.98
N GLU A 592 11.05 18.19 -0.60
CA GLU A 592 11.76 17.20 0.25
C GLU A 592 12.87 16.47 -0.54
N ILE A 593 12.60 16.18 -1.83
CA ILE A 593 13.54 15.46 -2.71
C ILE A 593 14.56 16.42 -3.35
N VAL A 594 14.07 17.52 -3.92
CA VAL A 594 14.85 18.55 -4.62
C VAL A 594 14.46 19.89 -4.04
N THR A 595 15.43 20.71 -3.65
CA THR A 595 15.17 22.00 -2.99
C THR A 595 14.95 23.14 -3.99
N ASP A 596 15.55 23.06 -5.19
CA ASP A 596 15.31 23.98 -6.31
C ASP A 596 14.09 23.54 -7.14
N THR A 597 12.90 23.59 -6.52
CA THR A 597 11.64 23.15 -7.14
C THR A 597 11.20 24.02 -8.31
N ASP A 598 11.65 25.27 -8.37
CA ASP A 598 11.34 26.15 -9.50
C ASP A 598 12.10 25.71 -10.75
N HIS A 599 13.37 25.32 -10.61
CA HIS A 599 14.18 24.92 -11.75
C HIS A 599 13.79 23.56 -12.33
N ILE A 600 13.41 22.58 -11.49
CA ILE A 600 13.06 21.24 -11.99
C ILE A 600 11.79 21.23 -12.87
N TRP A 601 10.95 22.26 -12.74
CA TRP A 601 9.74 22.45 -13.55
C TRP A 601 9.79 23.69 -14.46
N ASP A 602 10.96 24.31 -14.63
CA ASP A 602 11.13 25.45 -15.51
C ASP A 602 11.56 25.02 -16.93
N GLY A 603 10.57 24.82 -17.80
CA GLY A 603 10.80 24.65 -19.24
C GLY A 603 11.10 25.96 -19.98
N THR A 604 10.87 27.13 -19.35
CA THR A 604 10.94 28.44 -20.01
C THR A 604 12.36 28.91 -20.29
N ALA A 605 13.33 28.48 -19.48
CA ALA A 605 14.75 28.70 -19.72
C ALA A 605 15.19 28.15 -21.10
N ASN A 606 14.49 27.12 -21.59
CA ASN A 606 14.81 26.43 -22.85
C ASN A 606 13.75 26.66 -23.94
N GLY A 607 12.57 27.22 -23.62
CA GLY A 607 11.50 27.53 -24.56
C GLY A 607 10.57 26.34 -24.89
N TRP A 608 10.56 25.31 -24.04
CA TRP A 608 9.86 24.03 -24.27
C TRP A 608 8.89 23.70 -23.14
N ASP A 609 7.93 22.83 -23.43
CA ASP A 609 6.95 22.32 -22.45
C ASP A 609 7.49 21.07 -21.71
N TYR A 610 8.82 20.96 -21.54
CA TYR A 610 9.50 19.84 -20.86
C TYR A 610 10.71 20.30 -20.03
N ALA A 611 10.90 19.71 -18.84
CA ALA A 611 12.03 19.97 -17.94
C ALA A 611 12.32 18.73 -17.06
N TYR A 612 13.58 18.26 -17.03
CA TYR A 612 14.04 17.22 -16.10
C TYR A 612 13.09 16.02 -15.90
N GLY A 613 12.60 15.43 -16.99
CA GLY A 613 11.69 14.27 -16.88
C GLY A 613 10.21 14.60 -16.81
N TRP A 614 9.83 15.87 -16.78
CA TRP A 614 8.45 16.35 -16.65
C TRP A 614 8.01 17.11 -17.90
N GLY A 615 6.81 16.84 -18.38
CA GLY A 615 6.06 17.83 -19.15
C GLY A 615 5.58 18.93 -18.21
N VAL A 616 5.69 20.19 -18.61
CA VAL A 616 5.39 21.35 -17.75
C VAL A 616 4.49 22.33 -18.47
N GLY A 617 3.63 23.01 -17.73
CA GLY A 617 2.78 24.03 -18.33
C GLY A 617 1.79 24.65 -17.36
N SER A 618 0.74 25.23 -17.92
CA SER A 618 -0.38 25.77 -17.17
C SER A 618 -1.70 25.33 -17.76
N LYS A 619 -2.66 24.95 -16.92
CA LYS A 619 -4.03 24.61 -17.33
C LYS A 619 -5.00 25.33 -16.39
N ASN A 620 -6.02 25.98 -16.94
CA ASN A 620 -7.01 26.76 -16.18
C ASN A 620 -6.44 27.81 -15.20
N GLY A 621 -5.19 28.26 -15.41
CA GLY A 621 -4.51 29.21 -14.52
C GLY A 621 -3.67 28.55 -13.43
N HIS A 622 -3.64 27.22 -13.36
CA HIS A 622 -2.85 26.43 -12.43
C HIS A 622 -1.60 25.88 -13.14
N ARG A 623 -0.44 26.01 -12.49
CA ARG A 623 0.80 25.40 -12.97
C ARG A 623 0.73 23.89 -12.76
N TYR A 624 1.16 23.11 -13.75
CA TYR A 624 1.28 21.67 -13.62
C TYR A 624 2.67 21.20 -14.05
N ALA A 625 3.07 20.06 -13.50
CA ALA A 625 4.10 19.21 -14.06
C ALA A 625 3.54 17.77 -14.15
N SER A 626 3.83 17.06 -15.23
CA SER A 626 3.28 15.72 -15.44
C SER A 626 4.24 14.80 -16.18
N LYS A 627 4.00 13.50 -16.08
CA LYS A 627 4.63 12.52 -16.94
C LYS A 627 3.69 11.34 -17.17
N SER A 628 3.40 11.06 -18.44
CA SER A 628 2.78 9.81 -18.88
C SER A 628 3.84 8.75 -19.22
N GLY A 629 3.43 7.50 -19.25
CA GLY A 629 4.24 6.40 -19.72
C GLY A 629 3.46 5.15 -20.09
N GLY A 630 3.58 4.77 -21.36
CA GLY A 630 3.19 3.46 -21.87
C GLY A 630 4.39 2.54 -22.08
N GLN A 631 4.20 1.25 -21.85
CA GLN A 631 5.03 0.15 -22.36
C GLN A 631 4.26 -1.17 -22.27
N LEU A 632 4.86 -2.30 -22.69
CA LEU A 632 4.26 -3.61 -22.55
C LEU A 632 3.70 -3.83 -21.14
N GLY A 633 2.38 -4.02 -21.05
CA GLY A 633 1.71 -4.30 -19.79
C GLY A 633 1.43 -3.11 -18.88
N SER A 634 1.65 -1.88 -19.34
CA SER A 634 1.61 -0.69 -18.49
C SER A 634 1.14 0.54 -19.25
N ASP A 635 0.22 1.26 -18.62
CA ASP A 635 -0.12 2.65 -18.90
C ASP A 635 -0.16 3.39 -17.55
N ALA A 636 0.53 4.52 -17.44
CA ALA A 636 0.74 5.21 -16.17
C ALA A 636 0.83 6.72 -16.36
N HIS A 637 0.35 7.45 -15.36
CA HIS A 637 0.41 8.91 -15.35
C HIS A 637 0.67 9.45 -13.94
N LEU A 638 1.63 10.35 -13.82
CA LEU A 638 1.83 11.18 -12.65
C LEU A 638 1.58 12.65 -13.04
N LEU A 639 0.65 13.30 -12.37
CA LEU A 639 0.30 14.71 -12.57
C LEU A 639 0.38 15.42 -11.22
N VAL A 640 1.12 16.53 -11.17
CA VAL A 640 1.21 17.38 -9.99
C VAL A 640 0.77 18.81 -10.32
N PHE A 641 0.08 19.44 -9.37
CA PHE A 641 -0.21 20.87 -9.36
C PHE A 641 0.53 21.48 -8.17
N PRO A 642 1.77 21.98 -8.36
CA PRO A 642 2.63 22.37 -7.25
C PRO A 642 2.07 23.48 -6.39
N ASP A 643 1.41 24.45 -7.01
CA ASP A 643 0.89 25.63 -6.32
C ASP A 643 -0.37 25.31 -5.49
N ASP A 644 -1.01 24.18 -5.76
CA ASP A 644 -2.23 23.69 -5.09
C ASP A 644 -1.93 22.54 -4.10
N GLY A 645 -0.69 22.02 -4.08
CA GLY A 645 -0.31 20.92 -3.18
C GLY A 645 -0.86 19.55 -3.60
N ILE A 646 -1.22 19.37 -4.88
CA ILE A 646 -1.93 18.17 -5.38
C ILE A 646 -0.98 17.27 -6.18
N SER A 647 -1.01 15.97 -5.87
CA SER A 647 -0.33 14.89 -6.59
C SER A 647 -1.32 13.78 -6.95
N ILE A 648 -1.44 13.49 -8.24
CA ILE A 648 -2.37 12.50 -8.80
C ILE A 648 -1.56 11.44 -9.53
N ALA A 649 -1.73 10.19 -9.15
CA ALA A 649 -1.07 9.04 -9.77
C ALA A 649 -2.11 8.03 -10.26
N VAL A 650 -1.93 7.53 -11.48
CA VAL A 650 -2.77 6.51 -12.12
C VAL A 650 -1.87 5.45 -12.73
N MET A 651 -2.23 4.18 -12.57
CA MET A 651 -1.51 3.05 -13.15
C MET A 651 -2.50 1.98 -13.64
N ILE A 652 -2.21 1.40 -14.80
CA ILE A 652 -3.02 0.42 -15.51
C ILE A 652 -2.14 -0.77 -15.91
N ASN A 653 -2.64 -1.99 -15.75
CA ASN A 653 -1.87 -3.21 -16.03
C ASN A 653 -2.01 -3.72 -17.48
N ARG A 654 -2.14 -2.79 -18.42
CA ARG A 654 -2.18 -3.03 -19.86
C ARG A 654 -1.57 -1.85 -20.59
N GLU A 655 -0.91 -2.12 -21.70
CA GLU A 655 -0.47 -1.08 -22.64
C GLU A 655 -1.65 -0.34 -23.29
N GLU A 656 -1.39 0.88 -23.75
CA GLU A 656 -2.32 1.68 -24.55
C GLU A 656 -2.67 0.93 -25.86
N LEU A 657 -3.93 1.00 -26.30
CA LEU A 657 -4.38 0.29 -27.51
C LEU A 657 -4.27 1.13 -28.79
N SER A 658 -4.32 2.46 -28.68
CA SER A 658 -4.23 3.42 -29.78
C SER A 658 -4.15 4.83 -29.22
N ASP A 659 -3.52 5.78 -29.92
CA ASP A 659 -3.69 7.22 -29.63
C ASP A 659 -5.11 7.68 -30.06
N PRO A 660 -5.94 8.31 -29.20
CA PRO A 660 -5.63 8.89 -27.89
C PRO A 660 -6.13 8.09 -26.66
N ALA A 661 -6.28 6.77 -26.75
CA ALA A 661 -6.73 5.87 -25.68
C ALA A 661 -5.70 5.69 -24.52
N ASP A 662 -5.06 6.79 -24.11
CA ASP A 662 -4.26 6.92 -22.89
C ASP A 662 -5.22 7.17 -21.71
N HIS A 663 -5.77 6.08 -21.20
CA HIS A 663 -6.74 6.10 -20.11
C HIS A 663 -6.12 6.60 -18.80
N ALA A 664 -4.84 6.31 -18.55
CA ALA A 664 -4.18 6.80 -17.34
C ALA A 664 -4.11 8.34 -17.34
N SER A 665 -3.74 8.94 -18.47
CA SER A 665 -3.77 10.40 -18.67
C SER A 665 -5.19 10.95 -18.57
N ALA A 666 -6.17 10.33 -19.23
CA ALA A 666 -7.56 10.78 -19.19
C ALA A 666 -8.09 10.88 -17.74
N ILE A 667 -7.85 9.83 -16.95
CA ILE A 667 -8.22 9.78 -15.53
C ILE A 667 -7.47 10.85 -14.74
N ALA A 668 -6.14 10.96 -14.89
CA ALA A 668 -5.34 11.92 -14.13
C ALA A 668 -5.79 13.36 -14.40
N TRP A 669 -6.02 13.72 -15.66
CA TRP A 669 -6.48 15.05 -16.05
C TRP A 669 -7.92 15.34 -15.62
N TYR A 670 -8.81 14.35 -15.68
CA TYR A 670 -10.18 14.51 -15.17
C TYR A 670 -10.18 14.82 -13.67
N VAL A 671 -9.37 14.09 -12.89
CA VAL A 671 -9.22 14.34 -11.45
C VAL A 671 -8.60 15.72 -11.20
N GLY A 672 -7.58 16.10 -11.99
CA GLY A 672 -6.98 17.43 -11.92
C GLY A 672 -8.00 18.54 -12.14
N ASP A 673 -8.79 18.45 -13.21
CA ASP A 673 -9.83 19.44 -13.55
C ASP A 673 -10.98 19.51 -12.51
N LEU A 674 -11.17 18.46 -11.69
CA LEU A 674 -12.12 18.49 -10.58
C LEU A 674 -11.57 19.23 -9.35
N LEU A 675 -10.24 19.22 -9.17
CA LEU A 675 -9.58 19.74 -7.97
C LEU A 675 -9.08 21.19 -8.14
N THR A 676 -8.86 21.64 -9.37
CA THR A 676 -8.40 22.99 -9.73
C THR A 676 -9.48 23.75 -10.48
#